data_AF-A0A7C7QKW0-F1
#
_entry.id   AF-A0A7C7QKW0-F1
#
_cell.length_a   1.000
_cell.length_b   1.000
_cell.length_c   1.000
_cell.angle_alpha   90.00
_cell.angle_beta   90.00
_cell.angle_gamma   90.00
#
_symmetry.space_group_name_H-M   'P 1'
#
loop_
_entity.id
_entity.type
_entity.pdbx_description
1 polymer ?
#
loop_
_entity_poly.entity_id
_entity_poly.type
_entity_poly.pdbx_seq_one_letter_code
_entity_poly.pdbx_strand_id
1 'polypeptide(L)'
;MTTRSPRSFVSRIVSVVIFSILITRTVRVGYLSVQLIRLWTPMLGGYTGELLRVNLSTGSITAEKTDRTAAYNFLGGRGYGAKILYDELKPNTCPLGPANKLIFMTGPLTGTAFPGAGRTAVCFRSPLTDTIADSLMGGSFGVYLKRAGFDGIIFEGKSDKPVYVLVDGAKVSIEDARSLWGKTTSETKRELLKKHENALVAVIGPAGENLVRLACVISGGRTGRGGVAGRCGPGAVMGSKLLKALVVRGEEKIRIAHEGEFKKILEKIRRTIETHPIAGTDGSLARFGTSLLVHRVTGAGMLPHDNFSNTPLSFENVDAFSGETVREKYLLKRTACFACPTACGRWVKVGDWEGKGPEFESVAMLGPNSGFHDYEGEILPLSKLCDELGIDTISTGVIVGFARAFGMVKNIDDVERLIREIAGGKSIFSQGLAKAAGKLGKKILAPHVKGLELPAYDPRGAKGIALAYATSNRGGCHLRAYTISPEILSNPEFVDPSVEAGKARLVRRMQDAYAVYDSLVACKFHGFALFGTLDYELDDLARVLTAVTGLKWTGQHLHEVGSRIYSIERLFNAREGFSSAQDKLPKQFGINLNPLLKEYYRERGWNRKGIPAKLPPLRKPGRARQVKIVMSPLERVKFPQLQVALDMDADVNAITKIAGEVYAGGAKIIEAGTPSVKRHGVDRLLPAMRKVAPNVLIVADLKTMDVGNLEAKIAFRAGADISAVLAIGGRTKIIEAVSEAARWDKAVLIDFIDCPDPLEAMDALTKDLRGHESRVIFCLHRGISEQLKGRGIYDQTRLISEAKKRAGQFPLAVA
;
A
#
# COMPACT_ATOMS: atom_id res chain seq x y z
N MET A 1 47.81 44.23 -48.89
CA MET A 1 47.47 43.43 -50.08
C MET A 1 46.08 42.83 -49.90
N THR A 2 45.12 43.46 -50.59
CA THR A 2 44.02 42.86 -51.38
C THR A 2 43.04 41.87 -50.72
N THR A 3 41.81 42.32 -50.41
CA THR A 3 40.52 42.14 -51.17
C THR A 3 39.79 40.83 -50.80
N ARG A 4 38.46 40.70 -50.64
CA ARG A 4 37.26 41.51 -50.97
C ARG A 4 36.05 40.92 -50.20
N SER A 5 35.03 41.75 -50.01
CA SER A 5 33.74 41.62 -49.29
C SER A 5 32.59 41.03 -50.17
N PRO A 6 31.26 41.28 -49.93
CA PRO A 6 30.34 41.08 -48.79
C PRO A 6 28.95 40.50 -49.23
N ARG A 7 27.98 40.35 -48.31
CA ARG A 7 26.50 40.59 -48.44
C ARG A 7 25.81 40.13 -47.14
N SER A 8 24.80 40.76 -46.53
CA SER A 8 24.16 42.08 -46.58
C SER A 8 23.03 42.06 -45.52
N PHE A 9 22.77 43.17 -44.81
CA PHE A 9 21.46 43.69 -44.34
C PHE A 9 20.46 42.72 -43.63
N VAL A 10 19.88 42.99 -42.44
CA VAL A 10 18.85 44.00 -42.14
C VAL A 10 18.58 44.02 -40.60
N SER A 11 18.33 45.21 -40.06
CA SER A 11 17.83 45.53 -38.72
C SER A 11 16.49 44.89 -38.33
N ARG A 12 16.21 44.70 -37.03
CA ARG A 12 15.07 45.37 -36.34
C ARG A 12 14.91 44.94 -34.88
N ILE A 13 14.95 45.95 -34.03
CA ILE A 13 14.32 46.03 -32.71
C ILE A 13 12.81 45.77 -32.88
N VAL A 14 12.22 44.91 -32.05
CA VAL A 14 10.80 45.00 -31.71
C VAL A 14 10.64 44.79 -30.20
N SER A 15 10.26 45.88 -29.55
CA SER A 15 9.82 46.02 -28.18
C SER A 15 8.63 45.11 -27.85
N VAL A 16 8.70 44.42 -26.71
CA VAL A 16 7.56 43.70 -26.14
C VAL A 16 6.68 44.71 -25.39
N VAL A 17 5.52 45.02 -25.94
CA VAL A 17 4.45 45.81 -25.31
C VAL A 17 3.64 44.88 -24.39
N ILE A 18 3.66 45.17 -23.08
CA ILE A 18 2.78 44.56 -22.10
C ILE A 18 1.52 45.42 -21.98
N PHE A 19 0.39 44.94 -22.49
CA PHE A 19 -0.92 45.55 -22.24
C PHE A 19 -1.41 45.14 -20.84
N SER A 20 -1.49 46.10 -19.92
CA SER A 20 -2.29 46.00 -18.69
C SER A 20 -3.67 46.57 -18.99
N ILE A 21 -4.71 45.73 -18.93
CA ILE A 21 -6.10 46.18 -18.96
C ILE A 21 -6.63 46.16 -17.52
N LEU A 22 -6.79 47.34 -16.94
CA LEU A 22 -7.66 47.58 -15.79
C LEU A 22 -9.10 47.55 -16.28
N ILE A 23 -9.95 46.70 -15.68
CA ILE A 23 -11.40 46.91 -15.69
C ILE A 23 -11.89 46.76 -14.24
N THR A 24 -12.20 47.90 -13.63
CA THR A 24 -13.04 48.01 -12.45
C THR A 24 -14.51 47.91 -12.85
N ARG A 25 -15.28 47.03 -12.20
CA ARG A 25 -16.70 47.29 -11.93
C ARG A 25 -17.26 46.37 -10.83
N THR A 26 -17.84 47.00 -9.82
CA THR A 26 -18.53 46.45 -8.67
C THR A 26 -19.98 46.12 -9.03
N VAL A 27 -20.46 44.91 -8.71
CA VAL A 27 -21.90 44.62 -8.51
C VAL A 27 -22.03 43.54 -7.42
N ARG A 28 -22.85 43.79 -6.41
CA ARG A 28 -23.32 42.84 -5.37
C ARG A 28 -24.68 42.29 -5.81
N VAL A 29 -24.81 40.97 -6.01
CA VAL A 29 -25.94 40.09 -5.60
C VAL A 29 -25.40 38.66 -5.57
N GLY A 30 -25.71 37.89 -4.52
CA GLY A 30 -25.08 36.61 -4.20
C GLY A 30 -25.48 35.46 -5.11
N TYR A 31 -24.53 34.99 -5.93
CA TYR A 31 -24.30 33.60 -6.37
C TYR A 31 -22.87 33.59 -6.94
N LEU A 32 -21.91 32.93 -6.30
CA LEU A 32 -20.53 32.94 -6.76
C LEU A 32 -20.33 31.90 -7.87
N SER A 33 -20.28 32.35 -9.13
CA SER A 33 -19.63 31.61 -10.21
C SER A 33 -18.11 31.85 -10.09
N VAL A 34 -17.35 30.82 -9.75
CA VAL A 34 -15.88 30.88 -9.72
C VAL A 34 -15.36 30.84 -11.16
N GLN A 35 -15.31 31.98 -11.85
CA GLN A 35 -14.51 32.12 -13.07
C GLN A 35 -13.07 32.47 -12.68
N LEU A 36 -12.22 31.45 -12.58
CA LEU A 36 -10.77 31.60 -12.40
C LEU A 36 -10.11 31.80 -13.77
N ILE A 37 -9.53 32.98 -13.97
CA ILE A 37 -8.52 33.23 -15.00
C ILE A 37 -7.31 32.32 -14.69
N ARG A 38 -7.19 31.20 -15.40
CA ARG A 38 -6.04 30.27 -15.34
C ARG A 38 -4.82 30.90 -16.02
N LEU A 39 -4.17 31.87 -15.37
CA LEU A 39 -2.84 32.33 -15.77
C LEU A 39 -1.83 31.19 -15.60
N TRP A 40 -1.22 30.81 -16.72
CA TRP A 40 -0.29 29.70 -16.94
C TRP A 40 0.90 29.70 -15.96
N THR A 41 0.70 29.18 -14.76
CA THR A 41 1.78 28.58 -13.98
C THR A 41 1.75 27.09 -14.33
N PRO A 42 2.84 26.46 -14.80
CA PRO A 42 2.78 25.06 -15.20
C PRO A 42 2.39 24.20 -13.99
N MET A 43 1.12 23.76 -13.98
CA MET A 43 0.54 22.88 -12.97
C MET A 43 1.40 21.63 -12.84
N LEU A 44 1.71 21.26 -11.59
CA LEU A 44 2.31 19.97 -11.26
C LEU A 44 1.35 18.88 -11.72
N GLY A 45 1.77 18.00 -12.64
CA GLY A 45 0.94 16.87 -13.02
C GLY A 45 0.62 15.99 -11.80
N GLY A 46 -0.48 15.26 -11.85
CA GLY A 46 -1.01 14.55 -10.71
C GLY A 46 -1.67 15.45 -9.66
N TYR A 47 -1.27 16.70 -9.45
CA TYR A 47 -1.97 17.63 -8.55
C TYR A 47 -3.00 18.44 -9.33
N THR A 48 -4.14 18.70 -8.71
CA THR A 48 -5.15 19.65 -9.22
C THR A 48 -4.73 21.09 -8.95
N GLY A 49 -4.00 21.32 -7.85
CA GLY A 49 -3.46 22.63 -7.49
C GLY A 49 -4.33 23.43 -6.52
N GLU A 50 -5.47 22.87 -6.08
CA GLU A 50 -6.40 23.52 -5.16
C GLU A 50 -6.79 22.63 -3.98
N LEU A 51 -6.86 23.22 -2.79
CA LEU A 51 -7.44 22.65 -1.59
C LEU A 51 -8.73 23.43 -1.26
N LEU A 52 -9.80 22.71 -0.96
CA LEU A 52 -11.06 23.33 -0.55
C LEU A 52 -11.09 23.47 0.97
N ARG A 53 -11.43 24.65 1.48
CA ARG A 53 -11.63 24.92 2.90
C ARG A 53 -13.08 25.29 3.14
N VAL A 54 -13.72 24.57 4.06
CA VAL A 54 -15.13 24.73 4.42
C VAL A 54 -15.23 25.02 5.90
N ASN A 55 -15.65 26.22 6.24
CA ASN A 55 -15.89 26.63 7.62
C ASN A 55 -17.39 26.51 7.93
N LEU A 56 -17.76 25.47 8.67
CA LEU A 56 -19.15 25.13 8.94
C LEU A 56 -19.84 26.09 9.90
N SER A 57 -19.09 26.87 10.69
CA SER A 57 -19.68 27.88 11.59
C SER A 57 -20.10 29.15 10.86
N THR A 58 -19.38 29.51 9.79
CA THR A 58 -19.66 30.74 9.01
C THR A 58 -20.38 30.45 7.69
N GLY A 59 -20.42 29.18 7.27
CA GLY A 59 -20.87 28.78 5.94
C GLY A 59 -19.88 29.13 4.82
N SER A 60 -18.68 29.63 5.16
CA SER A 60 -17.69 30.05 4.16
C SER A 60 -17.07 28.84 3.46
N ILE A 61 -16.97 28.95 2.13
CA ILE A 61 -16.35 27.96 1.24
C ILE A 61 -15.31 28.69 0.40
N THR A 62 -14.05 28.30 0.53
CA THR A 62 -12.93 28.95 -0.17
C THR A 62 -11.98 27.92 -0.76
N ALA A 63 -11.46 28.16 -1.97
CA ALA A 63 -10.37 27.39 -2.52
C ALA A 63 -9.03 28.09 -2.24
N GLU A 64 -8.05 27.35 -1.72
CA GLU A 64 -6.68 27.82 -1.51
C GLU A 64 -5.71 27.05 -2.42
N LYS A 65 -4.63 27.69 -2.85
CA LYS A 65 -3.64 27.04 -3.71
C LYS A 65 -2.86 25.98 -2.93
N THR A 66 -2.66 24.82 -3.54
CA THR A 66 -1.78 23.77 -3.02
C THR A 66 -0.35 24.29 -2.87
N ASP A 67 0.16 24.37 -1.63
CA ASP A 67 1.58 24.70 -1.37
C ASP A 67 2.51 23.65 -2.01
N ARG A 68 3.33 24.12 -2.94
CA ARG A 68 4.30 23.31 -3.70
C ARG A 68 5.40 22.74 -2.81
N THR A 69 5.81 23.47 -1.78
CA THR A 69 6.85 23.02 -0.85
C THR A 69 6.31 21.88 0.01
N ALA A 70 5.10 22.04 0.55
CA ALA A 70 4.42 20.98 1.29
C ALA A 70 4.16 19.75 0.39
N ALA A 71 3.61 19.94 -0.81
CA ALA A 71 3.37 18.86 -1.77
C ALA A 71 4.66 18.09 -2.12
N TYR A 72 5.79 18.77 -2.33
CA TYR A 72 7.06 18.10 -2.65
C TYR A 72 7.73 17.41 -1.45
N ASN A 73 7.48 17.87 -0.22
CA ASN A 73 8.16 17.35 0.97
C ASN A 73 7.29 16.44 1.86
N PHE A 74 5.98 16.42 1.62
CA PHE A 74 4.98 15.64 2.36
C PHE A 74 3.97 14.92 1.45
N LEU A 75 4.12 15.04 0.13
CA LEU A 75 3.29 14.41 -0.91
C LEU A 75 1.83 14.88 -0.88
N GLY A 76 0.98 14.19 -0.14
CA GLY A 76 -0.46 14.30 -0.11
C GLY A 76 -0.97 13.43 1.04
N GLY A 77 -2.23 13.01 0.97
CA GLY A 77 -2.83 12.04 1.89
C GLY A 77 -2.48 12.31 3.35
N ARG A 78 -1.94 11.28 4.02
CA ARG A 78 -1.43 11.35 5.39
C ARG A 78 -0.40 12.46 5.61
N GLY A 79 0.63 12.55 4.77
CA GLY A 79 1.76 13.43 5.00
C GLY A 79 1.38 14.91 4.93
N TYR A 80 0.63 15.31 3.91
CA TYR A 80 0.17 16.69 3.79
C TYR A 80 -0.90 17.00 4.86
N GLY A 81 -1.82 16.05 5.11
CA GLY A 81 -2.76 16.17 6.22
C GLY A 81 -2.08 16.34 7.58
N ALA A 82 -0.94 15.70 7.82
CA ALA A 82 -0.16 15.86 9.04
C ALA A 82 0.51 17.25 9.13
N LYS A 83 1.01 17.78 8.01
CA LYS A 83 1.66 19.11 7.93
C LYS A 83 0.68 20.24 8.29
N ILE A 84 -0.37 20.40 7.48
CA ILE A 84 -1.75 20.38 7.96
C ILE A 84 -1.99 20.76 9.44
N LEU A 85 -2.29 19.69 10.17
CA LEU A 85 -2.64 19.69 11.57
C LEU A 85 -1.52 20.24 12.45
N TYR A 86 -0.26 19.95 12.12
CA TYR A 86 0.89 20.43 12.91
C TYR A 86 1.03 21.94 12.88
N ASP A 87 0.86 22.55 11.71
CA ASP A 87 1.01 24.00 11.54
C ASP A 87 -0.20 24.76 12.08
N GLU A 88 -1.41 24.27 11.80
CA GLU A 88 -2.63 25.06 12.03
C GLU A 88 -3.33 24.78 13.37
N LEU A 89 -3.16 23.59 13.98
CA LEU A 89 -3.78 23.31 15.27
C LEU A 89 -2.91 23.82 16.41
N LYS A 90 -3.48 24.64 17.27
CA LYS A 90 -2.86 25.09 18.52
C LYS A 90 -2.66 23.90 19.48
N PRO A 91 -1.63 23.93 20.36
CA PRO A 91 -1.50 22.97 21.45
C PRO A 91 -2.81 22.83 22.24
N ASN A 92 -3.12 21.63 22.72
CA ASN A 92 -4.31 21.35 23.54
C ASN A 92 -5.67 21.64 22.87
N THR A 93 -5.72 21.80 21.54
CA THR A 93 -6.99 21.88 20.79
C THR A 93 -7.91 20.69 21.13
N CYS A 94 -9.13 20.96 21.61
CA CYS A 94 -10.13 19.93 21.89
C CYS A 94 -10.42 19.07 20.64
N PRO A 95 -10.25 17.73 20.69
CA PRO A 95 -10.49 16.86 19.53
C PRO A 95 -11.92 16.87 18.99
N LEU A 96 -12.93 17.14 19.82
CA LEU A 96 -14.33 17.26 19.41
C LEU A 96 -14.80 18.72 19.36
N GLY A 97 -13.86 19.66 19.44
CA GLY A 97 -14.14 21.10 19.37
C GLY A 97 -14.18 21.62 17.93
N PRO A 98 -14.78 22.80 17.72
CA PRO A 98 -14.87 23.43 16.39
C PRO A 98 -13.50 23.73 15.77
N ALA A 99 -12.47 23.96 16.60
CA ALA A 99 -11.11 24.26 16.15
C ALA A 99 -10.36 23.04 15.60
N ASN A 100 -10.75 21.80 15.94
CA ASN A 100 -10.14 20.63 15.32
C ASN A 100 -10.47 20.59 13.82
N LYS A 101 -9.56 20.06 13.01
CA LYS A 101 -9.74 19.96 11.56
C LYS A 101 -10.05 18.53 11.18
N LEU A 102 -10.98 18.36 10.24
CA LEU A 102 -11.26 17.09 9.58
C LEU A 102 -10.87 17.23 8.11
N ILE A 103 -9.83 16.52 7.69
CA ILE A 103 -9.20 16.70 6.39
C ILE A 103 -9.38 15.45 5.55
N PHE A 104 -10.08 15.55 4.42
CA PHE A 104 -10.12 14.51 3.39
C PHE A 104 -9.06 14.84 2.34
N MET A 105 -7.99 14.06 2.27
CA MET A 105 -6.83 14.37 1.43
C MET A 105 -6.56 13.25 0.42
N THR A 106 -6.28 13.63 -0.83
CA THR A 106 -5.85 12.73 -1.90
C THR A 106 -4.32 12.77 -2.06
N GLY A 107 -3.76 11.91 -2.92
CA GLY A 107 -2.33 11.88 -3.23
C GLY A 107 -2.08 12.16 -4.71
N PRO A 108 -0.85 12.47 -5.13
CA PRO A 108 -0.53 12.81 -6.52
C PRO A 108 -0.88 11.70 -7.53
N LEU A 109 -0.90 10.43 -7.11
CA LEU A 109 -1.26 9.30 -7.97
C LEU A 109 -2.76 9.00 -8.01
N THR A 110 -3.55 9.59 -7.11
CA THR A 110 -5.00 9.34 -7.04
C THR A 110 -5.66 9.66 -8.38
N GLY A 111 -6.52 8.75 -8.85
CA GLY A 111 -7.25 8.91 -10.11
C GLY A 111 -6.45 8.66 -11.39
N THR A 112 -5.14 8.39 -11.27
CA THR A 112 -4.31 7.89 -12.38
C THR A 112 -4.49 6.38 -12.56
N ALA A 113 -3.89 5.81 -13.61
CA ALA A 113 -3.94 4.38 -13.88
C ALA A 113 -3.05 3.51 -12.95
N PHE A 114 -2.34 4.13 -11.98
CA PHE A 114 -1.50 3.41 -11.01
C PHE A 114 -2.32 2.44 -10.15
N PRO A 115 -1.90 1.17 -9.98
CA PRO A 115 -2.70 0.18 -9.29
C PRO A 115 -3.05 0.57 -7.86
N GLY A 116 -4.34 0.62 -7.56
CA GLY A 116 -4.85 0.86 -6.21
C GLY A 116 -4.64 2.29 -5.69
N ALA A 117 -4.35 3.27 -6.55
CA ALA A 117 -4.36 4.70 -6.22
C ALA A 117 -5.79 5.28 -6.23
N GLY A 118 -6.68 4.64 -5.45
CA GLY A 118 -8.09 5.04 -5.32
C GLY A 118 -8.50 5.52 -3.93
N ARG A 119 -7.58 5.45 -2.96
CA ARG A 119 -7.89 5.67 -1.55
C ARG A 119 -7.96 7.16 -1.20
N THR A 120 -8.46 7.44 0.00
CA THR A 120 -8.51 8.79 0.60
C THR A 120 -7.97 8.72 2.01
N ALA A 121 -7.17 9.70 2.44
CA ALA A 121 -6.77 9.84 3.84
C ALA A 121 -7.72 10.79 4.56
N VAL A 122 -8.24 10.38 5.71
CA VAL A 122 -9.00 11.25 6.62
C VAL A 122 -8.09 11.59 7.80
N CYS A 123 -7.62 12.85 7.90
CA CYS A 123 -6.64 13.30 8.89
C CYS A 123 -7.27 14.27 9.90
N PHE A 124 -6.95 14.09 11.19
CA PHE A 124 -7.56 14.83 12.30
C PHE A 124 -6.74 14.65 13.59
N ARG A 125 -6.99 15.47 14.62
CA ARG A 125 -6.60 15.13 16.01
C ARG A 125 -7.61 14.12 16.56
N SER A 126 -7.15 12.96 17.01
CA SER A 126 -8.02 11.87 17.44
C SER A 126 -8.74 12.19 18.75
N PRO A 127 -10.07 11.98 18.84
CA PRO A 127 -10.75 11.99 20.12
C PRO A 127 -10.47 10.73 20.94
N LEU A 128 -10.13 9.59 20.34
CA LEU A 128 -9.85 8.35 21.09
C LEU A 128 -8.49 8.39 21.79
N THR A 129 -7.45 8.79 21.05
CA THR A 129 -6.06 8.64 21.50
C THR A 129 -5.42 9.96 21.91
N ASP A 130 -6.06 11.10 21.63
CA ASP A 130 -5.52 12.45 21.79
C ASP A 130 -4.24 12.74 20.95
N THR A 131 -3.82 11.79 20.10
CA THR A 131 -2.69 11.93 19.16
C THR A 131 -3.13 12.55 17.84
N ILE A 132 -2.16 12.89 17.00
CA ILE A 132 -2.42 13.01 15.56
C ILE A 132 -2.90 11.67 15.01
N ALA A 133 -3.85 11.71 14.08
CA ALA A 133 -4.36 10.51 13.44
C ALA A 133 -4.67 10.75 11.97
N ASP A 134 -4.56 9.67 11.21
CA ASP A 134 -5.15 9.52 9.90
C ASP A 134 -5.83 8.15 9.84
N SER A 135 -6.80 8.03 8.94
CA SER A 135 -7.49 6.79 8.64
C SER A 135 -7.74 6.70 7.13
N LEU A 136 -7.34 5.58 6.51
CA LEU A 136 -7.34 5.44 5.06
C LEU A 136 -8.60 4.71 4.59
N MET A 137 -9.36 5.36 3.72
CA MET A 137 -10.60 4.85 3.14
C MET A 137 -10.35 4.30 1.74
N GLY A 138 -10.69 3.03 1.51
CA GLY A 138 -10.60 2.36 0.20
C GLY A 138 -11.65 2.82 -0.82
N GLY A 139 -11.82 2.02 -1.89
CA GLY A 139 -12.82 2.27 -2.93
C GLY A 139 -12.34 3.27 -3.99
N SER A 140 -13.19 4.25 -4.30
CA SER A 140 -12.96 5.26 -5.36
C SER A 140 -13.31 6.69 -4.93
N PHE A 141 -13.63 6.93 -3.66
CA PHE A 141 -14.07 8.26 -3.18
C PHE A 141 -13.05 9.36 -3.50
N GLY A 142 -11.77 9.12 -3.21
CA GLY A 142 -10.70 10.10 -3.45
C GLY A 142 -10.47 10.40 -4.93
N VAL A 143 -10.83 9.47 -5.82
CA VAL A 143 -10.80 9.71 -7.27
C VAL A 143 -11.82 10.77 -7.63
N TYR A 144 -13.05 10.65 -7.15
CA TYR A 144 -14.13 11.60 -7.44
C TYR A 144 -13.81 12.98 -6.87
N LEU A 145 -13.23 13.02 -5.67
CA LEU A 145 -12.75 14.28 -5.07
C LEU A 145 -11.73 14.97 -5.95
N LYS A 146 -10.75 14.21 -6.43
CA LYS A 146 -9.71 14.76 -7.28
C LYS A 146 -10.21 15.15 -8.67
N ARG A 147 -11.12 14.38 -9.23
CA ARG A 147 -11.80 14.68 -10.49
C ARG A 147 -12.82 15.82 -10.38
N ALA A 148 -13.16 16.26 -9.16
CA ALA A 148 -13.91 17.49 -8.94
C ALA A 148 -13.00 18.73 -8.97
N GLY A 149 -11.67 18.55 -9.01
CA GLY A 149 -10.70 19.64 -9.11
C GLY A 149 -9.96 19.96 -7.83
N PHE A 150 -10.06 19.11 -6.78
CA PHE A 150 -9.45 19.38 -5.48
C PHE A 150 -8.47 18.29 -5.03
N ASP A 151 -7.31 18.69 -4.54
CA ASP A 151 -6.31 17.81 -3.93
C ASP A 151 -6.78 17.31 -2.54
N GLY A 152 -7.68 18.05 -1.89
CA GLY A 152 -8.29 17.70 -0.63
C GLY A 152 -9.31 18.75 -0.14
N ILE A 153 -10.00 18.42 0.95
CA ILE A 153 -10.97 19.28 1.62
C ILE A 153 -10.66 19.36 3.11
N ILE A 154 -10.69 20.55 3.68
CA ILE A 154 -10.45 20.85 5.10
C ILE A 154 -11.75 21.38 5.69
N PHE A 155 -12.31 20.66 6.66
CA PHE A 155 -13.46 21.12 7.44
C PHE A 155 -13.03 21.68 8.79
N GLU A 156 -13.53 22.87 9.11
CA GLU A 156 -13.35 23.55 10.37
C GLU A 156 -14.66 24.17 10.86
N GLY A 157 -14.69 24.64 12.11
CA GLY A 157 -15.91 25.09 12.75
C GLY A 157 -16.88 23.94 13.04
N LYS A 158 -18.12 24.30 13.31
CA LYS A 158 -19.27 23.44 13.61
C LYS A 158 -20.53 24.15 13.09
N SER A 159 -21.36 23.41 12.36
CA SER A 159 -22.66 23.90 11.89
C SER A 159 -23.66 24.06 13.04
N ASP A 160 -24.64 24.94 12.89
CA ASP A 160 -25.74 25.15 13.84
C ASP A 160 -26.78 24.00 13.79
N LYS A 161 -26.87 23.32 12.64
CA LYS A 161 -27.74 22.16 12.39
C LYS A 161 -27.01 21.05 11.63
N PRO A 162 -27.56 19.81 11.61
CA PRO A 162 -27.08 18.75 10.72
C PRO A 162 -27.05 19.17 9.25
N VAL A 163 -25.88 19.02 8.62
CA VAL A 163 -25.64 19.34 7.21
C VAL A 163 -24.89 18.24 6.48
N TYR A 164 -24.97 18.21 5.15
CA TYR A 164 -24.02 17.51 4.29
C TYR A 164 -23.37 18.51 3.32
N VAL A 165 -22.16 18.21 2.86
CA VAL A 165 -21.49 19.03 1.85
C VAL A 165 -21.54 18.34 0.50
N LEU A 166 -21.98 19.06 -0.53
CA LEU A 166 -21.98 18.60 -1.91
C LEU A 166 -20.86 19.31 -2.67
N VAL A 167 -19.99 18.51 -3.29
CA VAL A 167 -18.95 18.95 -4.22
C VAL A 167 -19.30 18.40 -5.59
N ASP A 168 -19.70 19.27 -6.50
CA ASP A 168 -20.13 18.95 -7.85
C ASP A 168 -19.28 19.71 -8.86
N GLY A 169 -18.16 19.10 -9.25
CA GLY A 169 -17.08 19.81 -9.92
C GLY A 169 -16.63 21.02 -9.11
N ALA A 170 -16.62 22.19 -9.74
CA ALA A 170 -16.27 23.46 -9.08
C ALA A 170 -17.39 24.04 -8.18
N LYS A 171 -18.62 23.52 -8.26
CA LYS A 171 -19.74 24.02 -7.44
C LYS A 171 -19.78 23.29 -6.12
N VAL A 172 -19.63 24.03 -5.02
CA VAL A 172 -19.65 23.48 -3.66
C VAL A 172 -20.76 24.13 -2.85
N SER A 173 -21.50 23.33 -2.09
CA SER A 173 -22.63 23.80 -1.26
C SER A 173 -22.71 23.03 0.06
N ILE A 174 -23.23 23.71 1.09
CA ILE A 174 -23.59 23.13 2.38
C ILE A 174 -25.11 22.98 2.39
N GLU A 175 -25.59 21.75 2.54
CA GLU A 175 -26.98 21.35 2.36
C GLU A 175 -27.57 20.83 3.67
N ASP A 176 -28.88 20.99 3.86
CA ASP A 176 -29.57 20.50 5.05
C ASP A 176 -29.58 18.97 5.13
N ALA A 177 -29.24 18.42 6.30
CA ALA A 177 -29.22 16.97 6.54
C ALA A 177 -30.08 16.54 7.75
N ARG A 178 -31.02 17.38 8.21
CA ARG A 178 -31.87 17.03 9.37
C ARG A 178 -32.68 15.76 9.16
N SER A 179 -33.17 15.53 7.94
CA SER A 179 -33.90 14.30 7.57
C SER A 179 -33.01 13.06 7.48
N LEU A 180 -31.69 13.22 7.45
CA LEU A 180 -30.70 12.13 7.39
C LEU A 180 -30.11 11.81 8.77
N TRP A 181 -30.19 12.75 9.72
CA TRP A 181 -29.68 12.57 11.07
C TRP A 181 -30.46 11.45 11.79
N GLY A 182 -29.75 10.52 12.42
CA GLY A 182 -30.30 9.31 13.04
C GLY A 182 -30.34 8.08 12.14
N LYS A 183 -30.25 8.25 10.81
CA LYS A 183 -30.27 7.13 9.86
C LYS A 183 -28.95 6.38 9.83
N THR A 184 -29.00 5.08 9.51
CA THR A 184 -27.80 4.26 9.34
C THR A 184 -26.96 4.73 8.15
N THR A 185 -25.73 4.21 8.05
CA THR A 185 -24.85 4.54 6.93
C THR A 185 -25.43 4.09 5.58
N SER A 186 -26.09 2.92 5.52
CA SER A 186 -26.67 2.41 4.27
C SER A 186 -27.90 3.20 3.83
N GLU A 187 -28.79 3.54 4.76
CA GLU A 187 -29.98 4.36 4.52
C GLU A 187 -29.59 5.74 4.00
N THR A 188 -28.65 6.40 4.67
CA THR A 188 -28.18 7.73 4.27
C THR A 188 -27.54 7.71 2.88
N LYS A 189 -26.68 6.71 2.59
CA LYS A 189 -26.07 6.56 1.26
C LYS A 189 -27.15 6.36 0.19
N ARG A 190 -28.13 5.50 0.44
CA ARG A 190 -29.21 5.21 -0.50
C ARG A 190 -30.02 6.47 -0.84
N GLU A 191 -30.36 7.29 0.15
CA GLU A 191 -31.09 8.53 -0.08
C GLU A 191 -30.26 9.60 -0.81
N LEU A 192 -29.00 9.79 -0.40
CA LEU A 192 -28.12 10.76 -1.05
C LEU A 192 -27.79 10.37 -2.49
N LEU A 193 -27.62 9.07 -2.79
CA LEU A 193 -27.36 8.60 -4.16
C LEU A 193 -28.60 8.63 -5.05
N LYS A 194 -29.81 8.56 -4.47
CA LYS A 194 -31.06 8.84 -5.21
C LYS A 194 -31.18 10.32 -5.57
N LYS A 195 -30.75 11.21 -4.67
CA LYS A 195 -30.78 12.67 -4.89
C LYS A 195 -29.68 13.16 -5.82
N HIS A 196 -28.49 12.57 -5.70
CA HIS A 196 -27.27 12.97 -6.41
C HIS A 196 -26.72 11.80 -7.21
N GLU A 197 -27.29 11.58 -8.39
CA GLU A 197 -26.83 10.53 -9.30
C GLU A 197 -25.36 10.72 -9.67
N ASN A 198 -24.68 9.60 -9.93
CA ASN A 198 -23.26 9.57 -10.31
C ASN A 198 -22.28 10.16 -9.28
N ALA A 199 -22.71 10.41 -8.05
CA ALA A 199 -21.85 10.82 -6.95
C ALA A 199 -21.27 9.63 -6.16
N LEU A 200 -20.29 9.92 -5.30
CA LEU A 200 -19.89 9.06 -4.19
C LEU A 200 -20.13 9.79 -2.87
N VAL A 201 -20.50 9.01 -1.85
CA VAL A 201 -20.86 9.52 -0.53
C VAL A 201 -19.90 8.95 0.51
N ALA A 202 -19.30 9.81 1.33
CA ALA A 202 -18.66 9.47 2.59
C ALA A 202 -19.57 9.93 3.74
N VAL A 203 -19.92 9.03 4.67
CA VAL A 203 -21.01 9.23 5.64
C VAL A 203 -20.62 8.73 7.03
N ILE A 204 -21.22 9.33 8.06
CA ILE A 204 -21.26 8.79 9.43
C ILE A 204 -22.60 8.13 9.74
N GLY A 205 -22.58 7.09 10.57
CA GLY A 205 -23.78 6.51 11.16
C GLY A 205 -24.11 7.12 12.53
N PRO A 206 -25.10 6.57 13.25
CA PRO A 206 -25.46 7.00 14.60
C PRO A 206 -24.29 7.10 15.58
N ALA A 207 -23.26 6.24 15.46
CA ALA A 207 -22.08 6.32 16.32
C ALA A 207 -21.32 7.65 16.16
N GLY A 208 -21.21 8.17 14.94
CA GLY A 208 -20.58 9.46 14.68
C GLY A 208 -21.40 10.62 15.24
N GLU A 209 -22.72 10.57 15.05
CA GLU A 209 -23.67 11.58 15.55
C GLU A 209 -23.63 11.69 17.08
N ASN A 210 -23.50 10.56 17.77
CA ASN A 210 -23.39 10.48 19.23
C ASN A 210 -21.95 10.64 19.75
N LEU A 211 -21.01 11.07 18.91
CA LEU A 211 -19.63 11.39 19.27
C LEU A 211 -18.85 10.22 19.89
N VAL A 212 -19.18 8.99 19.51
CA VAL A 212 -18.53 7.77 19.98
C VAL A 212 -17.08 7.74 19.52
N ARG A 213 -16.11 7.63 20.43
CA ARG A 213 -14.68 7.82 20.10
C ARG A 213 -14.11 6.82 19.10
N LEU A 214 -14.81 5.71 18.86
CA LEU A 214 -14.48 4.68 17.87
C LEU A 214 -15.36 4.73 16.60
N ALA A 215 -16.06 5.85 16.36
CA ALA A 215 -16.90 6.03 15.18
C ALA A 215 -16.08 6.21 13.88
N CYS A 216 -16.60 5.62 12.81
CA CYS A 216 -16.00 5.55 11.47
C CYS A 216 -16.58 6.58 10.51
N VAL A 217 -15.89 6.80 9.39
CA VAL A 217 -16.49 7.35 8.17
C VAL A 217 -16.50 6.24 7.11
N ILE A 218 -17.65 6.00 6.50
CA ILE A 218 -17.85 4.93 5.52
C ILE A 218 -18.17 5.54 4.16
N SER A 219 -17.55 5.05 3.10
CA SER A 219 -17.90 5.43 1.72
C SER A 219 -18.50 4.30 0.90
N GLY A 220 -19.36 4.67 -0.03
CA GLY A 220 -19.78 3.80 -1.14
C GLY A 220 -18.70 3.65 -2.22
N GLY A 221 -18.95 2.77 -3.17
CA GLY A 221 -18.14 2.63 -4.39
C GLY A 221 -18.98 2.09 -5.55
N ARG A 222 -18.64 2.47 -6.79
CA ARG A 222 -19.41 2.08 -7.99
C ARG A 222 -19.34 0.58 -8.30
N THR A 223 -18.25 -0.09 -7.93
CA THR A 223 -18.03 -1.53 -8.16
C THR A 223 -18.52 -2.40 -7.00
N GLY A 224 -19.34 -1.86 -6.10
CA GLY A 224 -19.68 -2.49 -4.81
C GLY A 224 -18.57 -2.40 -3.76
N ARG A 225 -17.35 -1.98 -4.12
CA ARG A 225 -16.24 -1.79 -3.17
C ARG A 225 -16.28 -0.40 -2.52
N GLY A 226 -16.91 -0.31 -1.36
CA GLY A 226 -16.79 0.83 -0.45
C GLY A 226 -15.46 0.89 0.31
N GLY A 227 -15.26 1.97 1.05
CA GLY A 227 -14.11 2.17 1.93
C GLY A 227 -14.55 2.51 3.36
N VAL A 228 -13.69 2.24 4.35
CA VAL A 228 -13.92 2.65 5.74
C VAL A 228 -12.67 3.36 6.26
N ALA A 229 -12.82 4.63 6.63
CA ALA A 229 -11.87 5.30 7.52
C ALA A 229 -12.30 4.94 8.96
N GLY A 230 -11.75 3.82 9.47
CA GLY A 230 -12.30 3.18 10.66
C GLY A 230 -11.74 3.67 12.00
N ARG A 231 -10.42 3.69 12.11
CA ARG A 231 -9.77 3.79 13.43
C ARG A 231 -9.51 5.23 13.88
N CYS A 232 -9.33 5.40 15.19
CA CYS A 232 -9.06 6.67 15.89
C CYS A 232 -10.23 7.66 15.99
N GLY A 233 -11.43 7.32 15.51
CA GLY A 233 -12.63 8.14 15.69
C GLY A 233 -12.86 9.28 14.69
N PRO A 234 -12.59 9.12 13.37
CA PRO A 234 -12.89 10.18 12.39
C PRO A 234 -14.38 10.51 12.34
N GLY A 235 -15.26 9.52 12.56
CA GLY A 235 -16.70 9.70 12.55
C GLY A 235 -17.20 10.60 13.69
N ALA A 236 -16.56 10.53 14.87
CA ALA A 236 -16.89 11.41 15.99
C ALA A 236 -16.46 12.86 15.72
N VAL A 237 -15.30 13.06 15.09
CA VAL A 237 -14.87 14.40 14.66
C VAL A 237 -15.86 14.96 13.64
N MET A 238 -16.25 14.16 12.65
CA MET A 238 -17.24 14.56 11.65
C MET A 238 -18.61 14.89 12.27
N GLY A 239 -19.11 14.05 13.18
CA GLY A 239 -20.36 14.30 13.91
C GLY A 239 -20.30 15.49 14.86
N SER A 240 -19.15 15.78 15.49
CA SER A 240 -18.97 16.95 16.36
C SER A 240 -19.18 18.28 15.63
N LYS A 241 -19.00 18.26 14.31
CA LYS A 241 -19.22 19.41 13.43
C LYS A 241 -20.64 19.48 12.85
N LEU A 242 -21.51 18.55 13.24
CA LEU A 242 -22.84 18.30 12.64
C LEU A 242 -22.79 18.04 11.13
N LEU A 243 -21.70 17.44 10.65
CA LEU A 243 -21.54 17.06 9.25
C LEU A 243 -21.93 15.58 9.07
N LYS A 244 -23.10 15.31 8.48
CA LYS A 244 -23.61 13.96 8.24
C LYS A 244 -22.89 13.25 7.10
N ALA A 245 -22.60 13.97 6.02
CA ALA A 245 -21.99 13.39 4.83
C ALA A 245 -21.17 14.39 4.01
N LEU A 246 -20.25 13.85 3.22
CA LEU A 246 -19.60 14.52 2.10
C LEU A 246 -19.96 13.77 0.81
N VAL A 247 -20.62 14.46 -0.10
CA VAL A 247 -21.07 13.95 -1.40
C VAL A 247 -20.21 14.59 -2.48
N VAL A 248 -19.67 13.76 -3.37
CA VAL A 248 -18.72 14.23 -4.38
C VAL A 248 -19.07 13.66 -5.76
N ARG A 249 -19.17 14.55 -6.74
CA ARG A 249 -19.29 14.24 -8.17
C ARG A 249 -18.17 14.97 -8.91
N GLY A 250 -17.34 14.19 -9.62
CA GLY A 250 -16.18 14.71 -10.33
C GLY A 250 -15.79 13.80 -11.49
N GLU A 251 -15.54 14.40 -12.64
CA GLU A 251 -15.33 13.68 -13.91
C GLU A 251 -14.05 14.11 -14.66
N GLU A 252 -13.36 15.14 -14.19
CA GLU A 252 -12.17 15.68 -14.84
C GLU A 252 -11.05 14.63 -14.98
N LYS A 253 -10.26 14.76 -16.05
CA LYS A 253 -9.08 13.90 -16.24
C LYS A 253 -7.91 14.42 -15.41
N ILE A 254 -7.19 13.49 -14.78
CA ILE A 254 -5.97 13.83 -14.05
C ILE A 254 -4.82 14.00 -15.03
N ARG A 255 -4.21 15.19 -15.05
CA ARG A 255 -3.06 15.50 -15.91
C ARG A 255 -1.84 14.66 -15.51
N ILE A 256 -1.14 14.11 -16.49
CA ILE A 256 0.15 13.41 -16.32
C ILE A 256 1.20 14.18 -17.13
N ALA A 257 2.34 14.50 -16.52
CA ALA A 257 3.36 15.34 -17.18
C ALA A 257 4.08 14.63 -18.35
N HIS A 258 4.36 13.33 -18.19
CA HIS A 258 5.09 12.51 -19.15
C HIS A 258 4.32 11.19 -19.40
N GLU A 259 3.28 11.24 -20.24
CA GLU A 259 2.35 10.12 -20.43
C GLU A 259 3.00 8.87 -21.03
N GLY A 260 3.90 9.03 -22.00
CA GLY A 260 4.58 7.91 -22.66
C GLY A 260 5.46 7.11 -21.69
N GLU A 261 6.25 7.81 -20.89
CA GLU A 261 7.11 7.22 -19.86
C GLU A 261 6.29 6.65 -18.71
N PHE A 262 5.22 7.35 -18.29
CA PHE A 262 4.30 6.82 -17.30
C PHE A 262 3.70 5.49 -17.73
N LYS A 263 3.25 5.37 -18.99
CA LYS A 263 2.70 4.12 -19.53
C LYS A 263 3.71 2.97 -19.47
N LYS A 264 4.95 3.19 -19.91
CA LYS A 264 6.02 2.17 -19.88
C LYS A 264 6.36 1.71 -18.46
N ILE A 265 6.48 2.65 -17.52
CA ILE A 265 6.75 2.32 -16.11
C ILE A 265 5.55 1.57 -15.50
N LEU A 266 4.34 2.00 -15.83
CA LEU A 266 3.10 1.39 -15.34
C LEU A 266 2.93 -0.05 -15.84
N GLU A 267 3.30 -0.35 -17.10
CA GLU A 267 3.27 -1.70 -17.66
C GLU A 267 4.14 -2.66 -16.84
N LYS A 268 5.37 -2.25 -16.48
CA LYS A 268 6.23 -3.01 -15.56
C LYS A 268 5.53 -3.24 -14.22
N ILE A 269 5.10 -2.17 -13.55
CA ILE A 269 4.52 -2.22 -12.20
C ILE A 269 3.26 -3.10 -12.16
N ARG A 270 2.38 -2.96 -13.16
CA ARG A 270 1.16 -3.78 -13.27
C ARG A 270 1.51 -5.24 -13.38
N ARG A 271 2.41 -5.60 -14.28
CA ARG A 271 2.82 -7.00 -14.45
C ARG A 271 3.42 -7.57 -13.18
N THR A 272 4.31 -6.84 -12.51
CA THR A 272 4.89 -7.24 -11.21
C THR A 272 3.79 -7.50 -10.18
N ILE A 273 2.76 -6.65 -10.10
CA ILE A 273 1.65 -6.86 -9.15
C ILE A 273 0.79 -8.04 -9.59
N GLU A 274 0.32 -8.07 -10.84
CA GLU A 274 -0.65 -9.03 -11.39
C GLU A 274 -0.17 -10.48 -11.30
N THR A 275 1.14 -10.70 -11.40
CA THR A 275 1.77 -12.02 -11.37
C THR A 275 2.28 -12.43 -9.98
N HIS A 276 2.20 -11.55 -8.97
CA HIS A 276 2.71 -11.85 -7.63
C HIS A 276 1.83 -12.89 -6.88
N PRO A 277 2.41 -13.89 -6.20
CA PRO A 277 1.64 -14.99 -5.56
C PRO A 277 0.70 -14.53 -4.44
N ILE A 278 0.94 -13.36 -3.84
CA ILE A 278 0.07 -12.79 -2.80
C ILE A 278 -0.89 -11.73 -3.36
N ALA A 279 -0.39 -10.82 -4.19
CA ALA A 279 -1.09 -9.59 -4.57
C ALA A 279 -1.62 -9.59 -6.01
N GLY A 280 -1.32 -10.65 -6.77
CA GLY A 280 -1.71 -10.81 -8.16
C GLY A 280 -3.19 -11.04 -8.36
N THR A 281 -3.60 -11.04 -9.63
CA THR A 281 -5.00 -11.26 -10.06
C THR A 281 -5.50 -12.66 -9.72
N ASP A 282 -4.56 -13.60 -9.60
CA ASP A 282 -4.78 -14.97 -9.12
C ASP A 282 -4.00 -15.27 -7.83
N GLY A 283 -3.49 -14.24 -7.15
CA GLY A 283 -2.77 -14.39 -5.89
C GLY A 283 -3.68 -14.65 -4.70
N SER A 284 -3.07 -14.94 -3.55
CA SER A 284 -3.77 -15.31 -2.31
C SER A 284 -4.82 -14.28 -1.86
N LEU A 285 -4.53 -12.98 -1.95
CA LEU A 285 -5.49 -11.91 -1.63
C LEU A 285 -6.69 -11.89 -2.59
N ALA A 286 -6.45 -12.22 -3.86
CA ALA A 286 -7.50 -12.25 -4.86
C ALA A 286 -8.41 -13.46 -4.68
N ARG A 287 -7.84 -14.62 -4.29
CA ARG A 287 -8.57 -15.87 -4.03
C ARG A 287 -9.36 -15.82 -2.72
N PHE A 288 -8.72 -15.45 -1.62
CA PHE A 288 -9.26 -15.64 -0.27
C PHE A 288 -9.57 -14.32 0.47
N GLY A 289 -9.36 -13.16 -0.18
CA GLY A 289 -9.47 -11.87 0.50
C GLY A 289 -8.40 -11.70 1.58
N THR A 290 -8.62 -10.79 2.53
CA THR A 290 -7.68 -10.62 3.65
C THR A 290 -7.74 -11.78 4.64
N SER A 291 -8.87 -12.50 4.71
CA SER A 291 -9.07 -13.66 5.59
C SER A 291 -8.18 -14.88 5.26
N LEU A 292 -7.37 -14.82 4.19
CA LEU A 292 -6.23 -15.74 4.00
C LEU A 292 -5.32 -15.81 5.24
N LEU A 293 -5.31 -14.74 6.04
CA LEU A 293 -4.49 -14.62 7.23
C LEU A 293 -4.98 -15.46 8.42
N VAL A 294 -6.22 -15.95 8.42
CA VAL A 294 -6.76 -16.76 9.54
C VAL A 294 -5.83 -17.95 9.81
N HIS A 295 -5.61 -18.83 8.83
CA HIS A 295 -4.73 -19.98 8.98
C HIS A 295 -3.27 -19.61 9.23
N ARG A 296 -2.76 -18.56 8.57
CA ARG A 296 -1.35 -18.14 8.71
C ARG A 296 -1.04 -17.61 10.12
N VAL A 297 -1.96 -16.84 10.69
CA VAL A 297 -1.80 -16.25 12.02
C VAL A 297 -2.10 -17.28 13.12
N THR A 298 -3.04 -18.21 12.89
CA THR A 298 -3.25 -19.38 13.75
C THR A 298 -2.01 -20.27 13.81
N GLY A 299 -1.43 -20.63 12.66
CA GLY A 299 -0.22 -21.46 12.60
C GLY A 299 1.00 -20.82 13.26
N ALA A 300 1.02 -19.48 13.38
CA ALA A 300 2.03 -18.74 14.14
C ALA A 300 1.72 -18.64 15.65
N GLY A 301 0.58 -19.16 16.12
CA GLY A 301 0.14 -19.03 17.51
C GLY A 301 -0.25 -17.60 17.89
N MET A 302 -0.63 -16.78 16.92
CA MET A 302 -0.82 -15.32 17.09
C MET A 302 -2.27 -14.85 16.93
N LEU A 303 -3.21 -15.73 16.60
CA LEU A 303 -4.60 -15.33 16.37
C LEU A 303 -5.23 -14.98 17.72
N PRO A 304 -5.72 -13.75 17.93
CA PRO A 304 -6.29 -13.39 19.22
C PRO A 304 -7.57 -14.17 19.51
N HIS A 305 -7.64 -14.73 20.71
CA HIS A 305 -8.71 -15.58 21.19
C HIS A 305 -9.06 -15.20 22.63
N ASP A 306 -10.35 -15.05 22.93
CA ASP A 306 -10.88 -14.70 24.25
C ASP A 306 -10.13 -13.56 24.94
N ASN A 307 -10.22 -12.35 24.38
CA ASN A 307 -9.52 -11.15 24.88
C ASN A 307 -8.00 -11.33 25.00
N PHE A 308 -7.37 -11.93 23.99
CA PHE A 308 -5.93 -12.24 23.98
C PHE A 308 -5.52 -13.10 25.20
N SER A 309 -6.25 -14.18 25.48
CA SER A 309 -6.00 -15.08 26.62
C SER A 309 -4.68 -15.88 26.54
N ASN A 310 -4.00 -15.88 25.38
CA ASN A 310 -2.86 -16.75 25.02
C ASN A 310 -3.22 -18.21 24.73
N THR A 311 -4.51 -18.55 24.68
CA THR A 311 -4.95 -19.90 24.37
C THR A 311 -4.97 -20.09 22.85
N PRO A 312 -4.16 -21.01 22.28
CA PRO A 312 -4.16 -21.25 20.85
C PRO A 312 -5.48 -21.88 20.40
N LEU A 313 -5.85 -21.63 19.14
CA LEU A 313 -6.95 -22.31 18.46
C LEU A 313 -6.36 -23.36 17.50
N SER A 314 -7.03 -24.51 17.37
CA SER A 314 -6.68 -25.50 16.36
C SER A 314 -7.14 -25.03 14.97
N PHE A 315 -6.68 -25.71 13.91
CA PHE A 315 -7.11 -25.40 12.54
C PHE A 315 -8.61 -25.69 12.35
N GLU A 316 -9.10 -26.79 12.92
CA GLU A 316 -10.51 -27.18 12.86
C GLU A 316 -11.42 -26.10 13.48
N ASN A 317 -10.96 -25.45 14.55
CA ASN A 317 -11.71 -24.39 15.23
C ASN A 317 -11.76 -23.07 14.46
N VAL A 318 -10.88 -22.88 13.46
CA VAL A 318 -10.81 -21.63 12.69
C VAL A 318 -11.29 -21.78 11.24
N ASP A 319 -11.43 -23.02 10.75
CA ASP A 319 -11.90 -23.33 9.41
C ASP A 319 -13.26 -22.69 9.12
N ALA A 320 -14.18 -22.66 10.09
CA ALA A 320 -15.54 -22.14 9.93
C ALA A 320 -15.61 -20.67 9.45
N PHE A 321 -14.56 -19.88 9.68
CA PHE A 321 -14.49 -18.46 9.32
C PHE A 321 -13.23 -18.10 8.52
N SER A 322 -12.54 -19.09 7.96
CA SER A 322 -11.34 -18.90 7.14
C SER A 322 -11.64 -18.25 5.79
N GLY A 323 -10.61 -17.74 5.11
CA GLY A 323 -10.75 -17.17 3.76
C GLY A 323 -11.16 -18.22 2.72
N GLU A 324 -10.77 -19.47 2.94
CA GLU A 324 -11.12 -20.67 2.19
C GLU A 324 -12.61 -20.96 2.31
N THR A 325 -13.13 -21.06 3.53
CA THR A 325 -14.58 -21.26 3.76
C THR A 325 -15.41 -20.13 3.18
N VAL A 326 -14.99 -18.88 3.37
CA VAL A 326 -15.68 -17.72 2.77
C VAL A 326 -15.71 -17.81 1.24
N ARG A 327 -14.61 -18.26 0.63
CA ARG A 327 -14.52 -18.45 -0.82
C ARG A 327 -15.44 -19.57 -1.32
N GLU A 328 -15.47 -20.70 -0.62
CA GLU A 328 -16.19 -21.90 -1.07
C GLU A 328 -17.69 -21.83 -0.83
N LYS A 329 -18.11 -21.30 0.32
CA LYS A 329 -19.52 -21.30 0.73
C LYS A 329 -20.27 -20.02 0.37
N TYR A 330 -19.62 -18.86 0.46
CA TYR A 330 -20.34 -17.58 0.53
C TYR A 330 -19.99 -16.60 -0.58
N LEU A 331 -18.85 -16.74 -1.27
CA LEU A 331 -18.37 -15.74 -2.24
C LEU A 331 -19.18 -15.77 -3.54
N LEU A 332 -19.89 -14.66 -3.84
CA LEU A 332 -20.51 -14.45 -5.15
C LEU A 332 -19.52 -13.87 -6.16
N LYS A 333 -18.80 -12.82 -5.76
CA LYS A 333 -17.86 -12.13 -6.64
C LYS A 333 -16.79 -11.37 -5.86
N ARG A 334 -15.71 -11.08 -6.57
CA ARG A 334 -14.64 -10.20 -6.10
C ARG A 334 -14.97 -8.75 -6.42
N THR A 335 -14.61 -7.84 -5.52
CA THR A 335 -14.78 -6.39 -5.74
C THR A 335 -13.45 -5.67 -5.60
N ALA A 336 -13.24 -4.66 -6.46
CA ALA A 336 -11.98 -3.95 -6.56
C ALA A 336 -12.13 -2.47 -6.20
N CYS A 337 -11.09 -1.94 -5.53
CA CYS A 337 -10.89 -0.49 -5.47
C CYS A 337 -10.51 0.04 -6.87
N PHE A 338 -10.52 1.35 -7.06
CA PHE A 338 -10.17 1.95 -8.34
C PHE A 338 -8.80 1.47 -8.88
N ALA A 339 -8.78 1.07 -10.16
CA ALA A 339 -7.61 0.57 -10.90
C ALA A 339 -6.85 -0.60 -10.24
N CYS A 340 -7.45 -1.33 -9.29
CA CYS A 340 -6.77 -2.36 -8.52
C CYS A 340 -6.91 -3.75 -9.16
N PRO A 341 -5.83 -4.39 -9.64
CA PRO A 341 -5.91 -5.73 -10.24
C PRO A 341 -6.16 -6.84 -9.22
N THR A 342 -5.71 -6.67 -7.96
CA THR A 342 -5.85 -7.69 -6.90
C THR A 342 -7.30 -8.01 -6.53
N ALA A 343 -8.21 -7.03 -6.65
CA ALA A 343 -9.64 -7.18 -6.32
C ALA A 343 -9.92 -7.89 -4.97
N CYS A 344 -9.21 -7.56 -3.90
CA CYS A 344 -9.27 -8.30 -2.62
C CYS A 344 -10.63 -8.26 -1.91
N GLY A 345 -11.55 -7.36 -2.28
CA GLY A 345 -12.85 -7.25 -1.63
C GLY A 345 -13.74 -8.47 -1.90
N ARG A 346 -14.45 -8.93 -0.87
CA ARG A 346 -15.36 -10.07 -0.94
C ARG A 346 -16.79 -9.58 -0.96
N TRP A 347 -17.55 -9.98 -1.98
CA TRP A 347 -18.99 -9.78 -2.03
C TRP A 347 -19.64 -11.14 -1.87
N VAL A 348 -20.37 -11.31 -0.77
CA VAL A 348 -20.83 -12.61 -0.28
C VAL A 348 -22.36 -12.65 -0.24
N LYS A 349 -22.90 -13.86 -0.29
CA LYS A 349 -24.32 -14.15 -0.05
C LYS A 349 -24.43 -15.18 1.08
N VAL A 350 -25.25 -14.88 2.06
CA VAL A 350 -25.50 -15.69 3.25
C VAL A 350 -27.01 -15.67 3.51
N GLY A 351 -27.67 -16.81 3.37
CA GLY A 351 -29.14 -16.87 3.24
C GLY A 351 -29.64 -15.91 2.15
N ASP A 352 -30.60 -15.06 2.53
CA ASP A 352 -31.18 -14.01 1.66
C ASP A 352 -30.38 -12.70 1.67
N TRP A 353 -29.37 -12.57 2.52
CA TRP A 353 -28.56 -11.37 2.60
C TRP A 353 -27.39 -11.40 1.60
N GLU A 354 -27.23 -10.32 0.84
CA GLU A 354 -26.11 -10.11 -0.08
C GLU A 354 -25.39 -8.80 0.26
N GLY A 355 -24.06 -8.84 0.33
CA GLY A 355 -23.29 -7.64 0.62
C GLY A 355 -21.78 -7.85 0.71
N LYS A 356 -21.12 -6.81 1.22
CA LYS A 356 -19.68 -6.83 1.48
C LYS A 356 -19.38 -7.72 2.69
N GLY A 357 -18.54 -8.74 2.49
CA GLY A 357 -18.04 -9.57 3.59
C GLY A 357 -17.00 -8.86 4.47
N PRO A 358 -16.83 -9.28 5.74
CA PRO A 358 -15.83 -8.74 6.65
C PRO A 358 -14.40 -8.98 6.15
N GLU A 359 -13.49 -8.07 6.52
CA GLU A 359 -12.05 -8.25 6.35
C GLU A 359 -11.49 -9.09 7.52
N PHE A 360 -10.28 -9.63 7.37
CA PHE A 360 -9.59 -10.44 8.39
C PHE A 360 -9.66 -9.83 9.80
N GLU A 361 -9.36 -8.54 9.92
CA GLU A 361 -9.40 -7.84 11.21
C GLU A 361 -10.79 -7.86 11.85
N SER A 362 -11.85 -7.71 11.07
CA SER A 362 -13.23 -7.81 11.57
C SER A 362 -13.54 -9.26 11.97
N VAL A 363 -13.15 -10.24 11.14
CA VAL A 363 -13.37 -11.67 11.40
C VAL A 363 -12.70 -12.08 12.71
N ALA A 364 -11.41 -11.78 12.87
CA ALA A 364 -10.65 -12.17 14.05
C ALA A 364 -11.11 -11.44 15.32
N MET A 365 -11.45 -10.15 15.24
CA MET A 365 -11.80 -9.36 16.41
C MET A 365 -13.24 -9.59 16.87
N LEU A 366 -14.21 -9.70 15.96
CA LEU A 366 -15.61 -9.98 16.28
C LEU A 366 -15.91 -11.48 16.39
N GLY A 367 -15.01 -12.35 15.92
CA GLY A 367 -15.06 -13.79 16.08
C GLY A 367 -14.26 -14.26 17.29
N PRO A 368 -13.11 -14.95 17.09
CA PRO A 368 -12.42 -15.68 18.15
C PRO A 368 -11.97 -14.79 19.32
N ASN A 369 -11.54 -13.55 19.10
CA ASN A 369 -11.20 -12.66 20.22
C ASN A 369 -12.43 -12.32 21.10
N SER A 370 -13.60 -12.33 20.49
CA SER A 370 -14.90 -12.14 21.14
C SER A 370 -15.58 -13.46 21.51
N GLY A 371 -14.89 -14.61 21.41
CA GLY A 371 -15.44 -15.93 21.77
C GLY A 371 -16.57 -16.41 20.86
N PHE A 372 -16.58 -16.00 19.60
CA PHE A 372 -17.55 -16.41 18.58
C PHE A 372 -16.84 -17.10 17.40
N HIS A 373 -17.47 -18.12 16.84
CA HIS A 373 -16.85 -18.99 15.83
C HIS A 373 -17.75 -19.26 14.62
N ASP A 374 -19.03 -18.89 14.67
CA ASP A 374 -19.92 -19.02 13.53
C ASP A 374 -19.80 -17.79 12.61
N TYR A 375 -19.32 -18.01 11.38
CA TYR A 375 -19.22 -16.93 10.39
C TYR A 375 -20.59 -16.34 10.03
N GLU A 376 -21.60 -17.19 9.85
CA GLU A 376 -22.92 -16.83 9.33
C GLU A 376 -23.85 -16.32 10.44
N GLY A 377 -23.93 -17.04 11.55
CA GLY A 377 -24.81 -16.69 12.67
C GLY A 377 -24.27 -15.58 13.58
N GLU A 378 -22.95 -15.38 13.65
CA GLU A 378 -22.35 -14.48 14.65
C GLU A 378 -21.46 -13.39 14.02
N ILE A 379 -20.37 -13.78 13.34
CA ILE A 379 -19.33 -12.83 12.92
C ILE A 379 -19.84 -11.84 11.86
N LEU A 380 -20.53 -12.33 10.83
CA LEU A 380 -21.06 -11.50 9.75
C LEU A 380 -22.17 -10.54 10.25
N PRO A 381 -23.18 -10.98 11.02
CA PRO A 381 -24.18 -10.08 11.61
C PRO A 381 -23.58 -8.97 12.46
N LEU A 382 -22.62 -9.28 13.34
CA LEU A 382 -21.94 -8.28 14.16
C LEU A 382 -21.14 -7.28 13.30
N SER A 383 -20.45 -7.75 12.27
CA SER A 383 -19.74 -6.88 11.34
C SER A 383 -20.70 -5.96 10.56
N LYS A 384 -21.85 -6.47 10.13
CA LYS A 384 -22.89 -5.69 9.44
C LYS A 384 -23.45 -4.62 10.36
N LEU A 385 -23.75 -4.98 11.62
CA LEU A 385 -24.22 -4.03 12.62
C LEU A 385 -23.22 -2.88 12.82
N CYS A 386 -21.92 -3.20 12.88
CA CYS A 386 -20.87 -2.19 12.99
C CYS A 386 -20.84 -1.24 11.77
N ASP A 387 -20.95 -1.77 10.56
CA ASP A 387 -20.98 -0.97 9.33
C ASP A 387 -22.24 -0.07 9.26
N GLU A 388 -23.42 -0.57 9.64
CA GLU A 388 -24.67 0.20 9.67
C GLU A 388 -24.61 1.35 10.68
N LEU A 389 -24.09 1.08 11.88
CA LEU A 389 -23.96 2.07 12.96
C LEU A 389 -22.78 3.03 12.75
N GLY A 390 -21.83 2.66 11.89
CA GLY A 390 -20.63 3.44 11.59
C GLY A 390 -19.60 3.39 12.71
N ILE A 391 -19.25 2.20 13.21
CA ILE A 391 -18.33 2.00 14.34
C ILE A 391 -17.19 1.01 14.00
N ASP A 392 -16.00 1.20 14.57
CA ASP A 392 -14.79 0.43 14.23
C ASP A 392 -14.90 -1.02 14.71
N THR A 393 -14.82 -1.98 13.78
CA THR A 393 -14.94 -3.41 14.09
C THR A 393 -13.81 -3.93 14.96
N ILE A 394 -12.57 -3.40 14.79
CA ILE A 394 -11.43 -3.83 15.59
C ILE A 394 -11.64 -3.43 17.04
N SER A 395 -11.85 -2.13 17.27
CA SER A 395 -12.01 -1.60 18.63
C SER A 395 -13.26 -2.18 19.31
N THR A 396 -14.34 -2.38 18.55
CA THR A 396 -15.55 -3.06 19.03
C THR A 396 -15.26 -4.50 19.45
N GLY A 397 -14.58 -5.30 18.63
CA GLY A 397 -14.26 -6.69 18.96
C GLY A 397 -13.32 -6.84 20.17
N VAL A 398 -12.38 -5.92 20.35
CA VAL A 398 -11.55 -5.90 21.58
C VAL A 398 -12.39 -5.54 22.81
N ILE A 399 -13.30 -4.58 22.70
CA ILE A 399 -14.24 -4.21 23.78
C ILE A 399 -15.15 -5.39 24.13
N VAL A 400 -15.68 -6.10 23.14
CA VAL A 400 -16.54 -7.27 23.35
C VAL A 400 -15.78 -8.39 24.04
N GLY A 401 -14.57 -8.73 23.57
CA GLY A 401 -13.69 -9.69 24.24
C GLY A 401 -13.44 -9.30 25.71
N PHE A 402 -13.09 -8.05 25.97
CA PHE A 402 -12.92 -7.54 27.34
C PHE A 402 -14.22 -7.65 28.16
N ALA A 403 -15.36 -7.25 27.61
CA ALA A 403 -16.65 -7.29 28.28
C ALA A 403 -17.07 -8.72 28.63
N ARG A 404 -16.79 -9.70 27.76
CA ARG A 404 -16.97 -11.13 28.04
C ARG A 404 -16.07 -11.61 29.16
N ALA A 405 -14.77 -11.30 29.10
CA ALA A 405 -13.83 -11.64 30.16
C ALA A 405 -14.20 -10.98 31.51
N PHE A 406 -14.85 -9.82 31.48
CA PHE A 406 -15.38 -9.15 32.66
C PHE A 406 -16.70 -9.75 33.17
N GLY A 407 -17.40 -10.54 32.35
CA GLY A 407 -18.70 -11.16 32.65
C GLY A 407 -19.92 -10.28 32.34
N MET A 408 -19.77 -9.24 31.50
CA MET A 408 -20.86 -8.30 31.16
C MET A 408 -21.78 -8.79 30.05
N VAL A 409 -21.29 -9.64 29.16
CA VAL A 409 -22.02 -10.18 28.00
C VAL A 409 -21.68 -11.65 27.82
N LYS A 410 -22.65 -12.47 27.39
CA LYS A 410 -22.46 -13.92 27.25
C LYS A 410 -22.80 -14.47 25.87
N ASN A 411 -23.88 -13.98 25.25
CA ASN A 411 -24.36 -14.43 23.95
C ASN A 411 -24.34 -13.29 22.93
N ILE A 412 -24.72 -13.60 21.69
CA ILE A 412 -24.76 -12.61 20.62
C ILE A 412 -25.75 -11.47 20.91
N ASP A 413 -26.91 -11.75 21.51
CA ASP A 413 -27.93 -10.74 21.82
C ASP A 413 -27.43 -9.68 22.81
N ASP A 414 -26.71 -10.11 23.85
CA ASP A 414 -26.05 -9.21 24.80
C ASP A 414 -25.02 -8.32 24.08
N VAL A 415 -24.28 -8.90 23.13
CA VAL A 415 -23.26 -8.18 22.35
C VAL A 415 -23.89 -7.20 21.39
N GLU A 416 -24.95 -7.55 20.68
CA GLU A 416 -25.69 -6.62 19.82
C GLU A 416 -26.24 -5.44 20.62
N ARG A 417 -26.84 -5.73 21.79
CA ARG A 417 -27.32 -4.68 22.71
C ARG A 417 -26.18 -3.77 23.13
N LEU A 418 -25.04 -4.33 23.54
CA LEU A 418 -23.86 -3.55 23.91
C LEU A 418 -23.35 -2.69 22.75
N ILE A 419 -23.25 -3.22 21.52
CA ILE A 419 -22.81 -2.44 20.35
C ILE A 419 -23.75 -1.27 20.08
N ARG A 420 -25.07 -1.48 20.19
CA ARG A 420 -26.07 -0.41 20.04
C ARG A 420 -25.96 0.64 21.14
N GLU A 421 -25.73 0.24 22.39
CA GLU A 421 -25.49 1.17 23.49
C GLU A 421 -24.21 1.97 23.32
N ILE A 422 -23.14 1.33 22.81
CA ILE A 422 -21.88 1.99 22.47
C ILE A 422 -22.13 3.03 21.38
N ALA A 423 -22.75 2.64 20.26
CA ALA A 423 -23.08 3.52 19.15
C ALA A 423 -24.07 4.64 19.54
N GLY A 424 -24.92 4.39 20.53
CA GLY A 424 -25.83 5.37 21.12
C GLY A 424 -25.18 6.34 22.11
N GLY A 425 -23.89 6.18 22.41
CA GLY A 425 -23.20 7.00 23.42
C GLY A 425 -23.62 6.72 24.87
N LYS A 426 -24.37 5.63 25.11
CA LYS A 426 -24.94 5.27 26.42
C LYS A 426 -24.04 4.35 27.22
N SER A 427 -23.07 3.72 26.57
CA SER A 427 -22.11 2.82 27.20
C SER A 427 -20.87 3.56 27.71
N ILE A 428 -20.31 3.08 28.81
CA ILE A 428 -18.96 3.44 29.28
C ILE A 428 -17.90 3.22 28.20
N PHE A 429 -18.08 2.21 27.34
CA PHE A 429 -17.16 1.88 26.26
C PHE A 429 -17.24 2.85 25.06
N SER A 430 -18.24 3.74 24.99
CA SER A 430 -18.31 4.80 23.96
C SER A 430 -17.11 5.76 24.01
N GLN A 431 -16.36 5.76 25.12
CA GLN A 431 -15.13 6.53 25.32
C GLN A 431 -13.83 5.72 25.01
N GLY A 432 -13.95 4.47 24.55
CA GLY A 432 -12.82 3.56 24.31
C GLY A 432 -12.46 2.68 25.51
N LEU A 433 -11.80 1.55 25.25
CA LEU A 433 -11.47 0.54 26.25
C LEU A 433 -10.54 1.07 27.34
N ALA A 434 -9.52 1.83 26.98
CA ALA A 434 -8.55 2.35 27.95
C ALA A 434 -9.22 3.18 29.06
N LYS A 435 -10.18 4.03 28.68
CA LYS A 435 -10.95 4.86 29.63
C LYS A 435 -11.96 4.02 30.42
N ALA A 436 -12.60 3.07 29.75
CA ALA A 436 -13.54 2.15 30.39
C ALA A 436 -12.88 1.28 31.47
N ALA A 437 -11.78 0.60 31.11
CA ALA A 437 -11.04 -0.29 32.01
C ALA A 437 -10.53 0.46 33.26
N GLY A 438 -10.07 1.72 33.10
CA GLY A 438 -9.67 2.55 34.23
C GLY A 438 -10.78 2.82 35.25
N LYS A 439 -12.05 2.86 34.82
CA LYS A 439 -13.21 3.03 35.71
C LYS A 439 -13.71 1.71 36.32
N LEU A 440 -13.58 0.60 35.60
CA LEU A 440 -14.10 -0.71 36.01
C LEU A 440 -13.23 -1.41 37.07
N GLY A 441 -12.02 -0.91 37.35
CA GLY A 441 -11.24 -1.27 38.55
C GLY A 441 -10.67 -2.69 38.64
N LYS A 442 -10.91 -3.58 37.66
CA LYS A 442 -10.36 -4.95 37.65
C LYS A 442 -9.05 -5.07 36.84
N LYS A 443 -8.15 -5.95 37.30
CA LYS A 443 -6.86 -6.29 36.64
C LYS A 443 -7.02 -7.25 35.44
N ILE A 444 -8.02 -7.04 34.59
CA ILE A 444 -8.18 -7.80 33.33
C ILE A 444 -7.26 -7.16 32.27
N LEU A 445 -6.74 -7.96 31.34
CA LEU A 445 -5.99 -7.43 30.20
C LEU A 445 -6.89 -6.50 29.38
N ALA A 446 -6.47 -5.25 29.20
CA ALA A 446 -7.09 -4.28 28.30
C ALA A 446 -6.16 -4.05 27.10
N PRO A 447 -6.37 -4.73 25.95
CA PRO A 447 -5.44 -4.70 24.81
C PRO A 447 -5.46 -3.34 24.09
N HIS A 448 -4.64 -2.38 24.52
CA HIS A 448 -4.53 -1.08 23.85
C HIS A 448 -3.12 -0.48 23.95
N VAL A 449 -2.79 0.42 23.01
CA VAL A 449 -1.60 1.29 23.08
C VAL A 449 -2.02 2.72 22.75
N LYS A 450 -1.66 3.67 23.62
CA LYS A 450 -2.10 5.09 23.55
C LYS A 450 -3.62 5.25 23.43
N GLY A 451 -4.38 4.39 24.09
CA GLY A 451 -5.85 4.38 24.05
C GLY A 451 -6.47 3.65 22.86
N LEU A 452 -5.73 3.35 21.80
CA LEU A 452 -6.24 2.60 20.64
C LEU A 452 -6.10 1.10 20.86
N GLU A 453 -7.19 0.38 20.68
CA GLU A 453 -7.30 -1.07 20.84
C GLU A 453 -6.36 -1.83 19.89
N LEU A 454 -5.81 -2.96 20.31
CA LEU A 454 -4.90 -3.75 19.49
C LEU A 454 -5.63 -4.47 18.33
N PRO A 455 -4.99 -4.61 17.16
CA PRO A 455 -5.55 -5.37 16.04
C PRO A 455 -5.26 -6.88 16.15
N ALA A 456 -5.62 -7.64 15.12
CA ALA A 456 -5.69 -9.11 15.07
C ALA A 456 -4.36 -9.88 15.07
N TYR A 457 -3.34 -9.41 15.79
CA TYR A 457 -2.09 -10.14 15.98
C TYR A 457 -1.63 -10.04 17.42
N ASP A 458 -1.48 -11.18 18.08
CA ASP A 458 -0.99 -11.23 19.44
C ASP A 458 0.48 -10.77 19.49
N PRO A 459 0.82 -9.70 20.24
CA PRO A 459 2.18 -9.18 20.27
C PRO A 459 3.18 -10.15 20.94
N ARG A 460 2.73 -11.20 21.63
CA ARG A 460 3.63 -12.20 22.24
C ARG A 460 4.33 -13.06 21.20
N GLY A 461 3.71 -13.29 20.05
CA GLY A 461 4.27 -14.18 19.02
C GLY A 461 5.34 -13.55 18.13
N ALA A 462 5.47 -12.21 18.09
CA ALA A 462 6.49 -11.56 17.26
C ALA A 462 6.98 -10.21 17.83
N LYS A 463 8.30 -10.09 17.99
CA LYS A 463 8.94 -8.90 18.58
C LYS A 463 8.80 -7.65 17.71
N GLY A 464 8.81 -7.79 16.39
CA GLY A 464 8.63 -6.68 15.46
C GLY A 464 7.25 -6.04 15.58
N ILE A 465 6.18 -6.83 15.62
CA ILE A 465 4.82 -6.29 15.71
C ILE A 465 4.55 -5.68 17.09
N ALA A 466 5.10 -6.28 18.15
CA ALA A 466 5.07 -5.73 19.50
C ALA A 466 5.68 -4.32 19.55
N LEU A 467 6.87 -4.14 18.96
CA LEU A 467 7.52 -2.83 18.84
C LEU A 467 6.70 -1.87 17.94
N ALA A 468 6.18 -2.35 16.82
CA ALA A 468 5.38 -1.54 15.89
C ALA A 468 4.11 -0.96 16.56
N TYR A 469 3.42 -1.75 17.40
CA TYR A 469 2.30 -1.27 18.20
C TYR A 469 2.72 -0.20 19.19
N ALA A 470 3.78 -0.47 19.96
CA ALA A 470 4.27 0.44 20.98
C ALA A 470 4.65 1.80 20.40
N THR A 471 5.36 1.85 19.27
CA THR A 471 5.90 3.10 18.71
C THR A 471 4.96 3.80 17.73
N SER A 472 3.83 3.20 17.35
CA SER A 472 2.89 3.80 16.39
C SER A 472 2.41 5.19 16.85
N ASN A 473 2.51 6.18 15.95
CA ASN A 473 2.09 7.56 16.20
C ASN A 473 0.58 7.73 16.45
N ARG A 474 -0.27 6.76 16.07
CA ARG A 474 -1.72 6.84 16.28
C ARG A 474 -2.25 5.88 17.35
N GLY A 475 -1.37 5.22 18.09
CA GLY A 475 -1.72 4.10 18.98
C GLY A 475 -1.65 2.73 18.31
N GLY A 476 -2.07 1.69 19.03
CA GLY A 476 -1.90 0.27 18.69
C GLY A 476 -2.40 -0.11 17.31
N CYS A 477 -1.50 -0.19 16.33
CA CYS A 477 -1.89 -0.39 14.94
C CYS A 477 -0.82 -1.09 14.09
N HIS A 478 -1.24 -2.14 13.37
CA HIS A 478 -0.38 -2.98 12.53
C HIS A 478 0.02 -2.30 11.20
N LEU A 479 -0.73 -1.29 10.74
CA LEU A 479 -0.48 -0.68 9.42
C LEU A 479 0.60 0.39 9.41
N ARG A 480 1.16 0.79 10.57
CA ARG A 480 2.30 1.72 10.58
C ARG A 480 3.60 1.00 10.25
N ALA A 481 3.79 -0.22 10.76
CA ALA A 481 4.77 -1.17 10.30
C ALA A 481 4.14 -2.56 10.38
N TYR A 482 3.90 -3.18 9.22
CA TYR A 482 3.24 -4.47 9.11
C TYR A 482 4.29 -5.59 9.12
N THR A 483 5.02 -5.71 10.22
CA THR A 483 6.14 -6.64 10.35
C THR A 483 5.70 -8.11 10.28
N ILE A 484 4.40 -8.40 10.43
CA ILE A 484 3.81 -9.70 10.09
C ILE A 484 4.21 -10.17 8.68
N SER A 485 4.36 -9.25 7.72
CA SER A 485 4.80 -9.58 6.37
C SER A 485 6.15 -10.32 6.37
N PRO A 486 7.26 -9.75 6.88
CA PRO A 486 8.53 -10.48 6.96
C PRO A 486 8.59 -11.52 8.07
N GLU A 487 7.91 -11.31 9.21
CA GLU A 487 8.02 -12.19 10.38
C GLU A 487 7.24 -13.50 10.23
N ILE A 488 6.08 -13.46 9.58
CA ILE A 488 5.15 -14.60 9.48
C ILE A 488 4.93 -15.03 8.03
N LEU A 489 4.84 -14.08 7.10
CA LEU A 489 4.57 -14.39 5.68
C LEU A 489 5.86 -14.55 4.85
N SER A 490 7.03 -14.43 5.49
CA SER A 490 8.34 -14.50 4.84
C SER A 490 8.49 -13.56 3.63
N ASN A 491 7.82 -12.40 3.66
CA ASN A 491 7.79 -11.44 2.57
C ASN A 491 8.24 -10.03 3.01
N PRO A 492 9.24 -9.41 2.33
CA PRO A 492 9.98 -9.95 1.18
C PRO A 492 11.01 -11.01 1.55
N GLU A 493 11.37 -11.08 2.83
CA GLU A 493 12.36 -11.98 3.43
C GLU A 493 11.80 -12.47 4.76
N PHE A 494 12.16 -13.70 5.14
CA PHE A 494 11.89 -14.19 6.48
C PHE A 494 12.74 -13.44 7.51
N VAL A 495 12.11 -13.03 8.61
CA VAL A 495 12.80 -12.45 9.75
C VAL A 495 12.28 -13.14 11.02
N ASP A 496 13.14 -13.89 11.70
CA ASP A 496 12.77 -14.66 12.90
C ASP A 496 11.99 -13.79 13.91
N PRO A 497 10.72 -14.11 14.21
CA PRO A 497 9.87 -13.32 15.10
C PRO A 497 10.34 -13.28 16.55
N SER A 498 11.17 -14.24 16.98
CA SER A 498 11.65 -14.41 18.36
C SER A 498 12.90 -13.60 18.69
N VAL A 499 13.63 -13.11 17.68
CA VAL A 499 14.92 -12.42 17.84
C VAL A 499 14.73 -10.89 17.89
N GLU A 500 15.49 -10.21 18.76
CA GLU A 500 15.45 -8.74 18.89
C GLU A 500 16.29 -8.01 17.85
N ALA A 501 17.41 -8.61 17.47
CA ALA A 501 18.38 -8.01 16.55
C ALA A 501 17.70 -7.57 15.24
N GLY A 502 17.94 -6.33 14.83
CA GLY A 502 17.43 -5.78 13.57
C GLY A 502 15.96 -5.37 13.56
N LYS A 503 15.17 -5.70 14.59
CA LYS A 503 13.72 -5.36 14.65
C LYS A 503 13.48 -3.86 14.70
N ALA A 504 14.35 -3.11 15.35
CA ALA A 504 14.28 -1.65 15.38
C ALA A 504 14.44 -1.04 13.97
N ARG A 505 15.47 -1.47 13.23
CA ARG A 505 15.70 -1.06 11.82
C ARG A 505 14.52 -1.45 10.94
N LEU A 506 14.02 -2.69 11.09
CA LEU A 506 12.86 -3.21 10.36
C LEU A 506 11.62 -2.30 10.55
N VAL A 507 11.23 -2.06 11.80
CA VAL A 507 10.06 -1.24 12.14
C VAL A 507 10.22 0.20 11.64
N ARG A 508 11.41 0.81 11.82
CA ARG A 508 11.70 2.16 11.34
C ARG A 508 11.59 2.27 9.82
N ARG A 509 12.20 1.35 9.07
CA ARG A 509 12.16 1.33 7.60
C ARG A 509 10.74 1.15 7.06
N MET A 510 9.98 0.21 7.62
CA MET A 510 8.58 0.00 7.25
C MET A 510 7.72 1.24 7.52
N GLN A 511 7.89 1.87 8.68
CA GLN A 511 7.16 3.10 9.04
C GLN A 511 7.43 4.25 8.08
N ASP A 512 8.68 4.42 7.64
CA ASP A 512 9.07 5.44 6.68
C ASP A 512 8.45 5.13 5.30
N ALA A 513 8.60 3.90 4.79
CA ALA A 513 8.03 3.48 3.51
C ALA A 513 6.49 3.57 3.50
N TYR A 514 5.83 3.14 4.57
CA TYR A 514 4.38 3.20 4.67
C TYR A 514 3.81 4.60 4.90
N ALA A 515 4.58 5.53 5.48
CA ALA A 515 4.21 6.94 5.47
C ALA A 515 4.15 7.49 4.04
N VAL A 516 5.04 7.05 3.14
CA VAL A 516 4.98 7.38 1.71
C VAL A 516 3.73 6.78 1.06
N TYR A 517 3.48 5.48 1.21
CA TYR A 517 2.27 4.84 0.65
C TYR A 517 0.97 5.50 1.12
N ASP A 518 0.85 5.81 2.41
CA ASP A 518 -0.31 6.49 2.99
C ASP A 518 -0.48 7.92 2.46
N SER A 519 0.62 8.59 2.10
CA SER A 519 0.61 9.96 1.55
C SER A 519 0.33 9.99 0.05
N LEU A 520 0.73 8.94 -0.66
CA LEU A 520 0.29 8.67 -2.04
C LEU A 520 -1.16 8.16 -2.10
N VAL A 521 -1.73 7.79 -0.94
CA VAL A 521 -2.98 7.04 -0.80
C VAL A 521 -3.04 5.81 -1.73
N ALA A 522 -1.89 5.16 -1.87
CA ALA A 522 -1.72 3.93 -2.62
C ALA A 522 -1.97 2.71 -1.72
N CYS A 523 -2.44 1.61 -2.31
CA CYS A 523 -2.68 0.37 -1.56
C CYS A 523 -1.37 -0.26 -1.07
N LYS A 524 -1.25 -0.47 0.25
CA LYS A 524 -0.09 -1.13 0.87
C LYS A 524 0.08 -2.60 0.48
N PHE A 525 -0.98 -3.28 0.04
CA PHE A 525 -0.87 -4.66 -0.44
C PHE A 525 -0.02 -4.77 -1.71
N HIS A 526 0.09 -3.71 -2.51
CA HIS A 526 1.03 -3.70 -3.62
C HIS A 526 2.49 -3.65 -3.15
N GLY A 527 2.74 -3.24 -1.90
CA GLY A 527 4.05 -3.37 -1.26
C GLY A 527 4.50 -4.83 -1.12
N PHE A 528 3.60 -5.82 -1.05
CA PHE A 528 4.00 -7.23 -1.08
C PHE A 528 4.77 -7.57 -2.35
N ALA A 529 4.29 -7.05 -3.49
CA ALA A 529 4.89 -7.26 -4.79
C ALA A 529 6.07 -6.32 -5.08
N LEU A 530 6.02 -5.06 -4.60
CA LEU A 530 6.98 -4.04 -5.00
C LEU A 530 8.21 -3.91 -4.09
N PHE A 531 8.15 -4.36 -2.83
CA PHE A 531 9.33 -4.34 -1.96
C PHE A 531 10.18 -5.57 -2.18
N GLY A 532 11.37 -5.38 -2.77
CA GLY A 532 12.39 -6.37 -3.12
C GLY A 532 13.05 -7.02 -1.91
N THR A 533 13.42 -6.18 -0.94
CA THR A 533 14.22 -6.52 0.23
C THR A 533 13.71 -5.86 1.50
N LEU A 534 14.38 -6.11 2.63
CA LEU A 534 14.14 -5.41 3.90
C LEU A 534 14.56 -3.92 3.89
N ASP A 535 15.04 -3.37 2.77
CA ASP A 535 15.27 -1.94 2.60
C ASP A 535 14.04 -1.17 2.11
N TYR A 536 12.97 -1.87 1.68
CA TYR A 536 11.66 -1.32 1.29
C TYR A 536 11.75 -0.26 0.19
N GLU A 537 12.26 -0.67 -0.97
CA GLU A 537 12.59 0.17 -2.10
C GLU A 537 11.41 1.03 -2.58
N LEU A 538 11.71 2.28 -2.94
CA LEU A 538 10.72 3.27 -3.41
C LEU A 538 11.05 3.80 -4.81
N ASP A 539 11.99 3.18 -5.53
CA ASP A 539 12.49 3.68 -6.81
C ASP A 539 11.45 3.65 -7.93
N ASP A 540 10.64 2.59 -8.02
CA ASP A 540 9.55 2.54 -9.00
C ASP A 540 8.47 3.60 -8.70
N LEU A 541 8.15 3.82 -7.41
CA LEU A 541 7.27 4.93 -7.02
C LEU A 541 7.87 6.29 -7.37
N ALA A 542 9.17 6.48 -7.18
CA ALA A 542 9.86 7.71 -7.55
C ALA A 542 9.84 7.94 -9.07
N ARG A 543 10.04 6.91 -9.88
CA ARG A 543 9.94 7.00 -11.35
C ARG A 543 8.52 7.36 -11.79
N VAL A 544 7.51 6.71 -11.22
CA VAL A 544 6.10 7.04 -11.48
C VAL A 544 5.79 8.48 -11.08
N LEU A 545 6.17 8.91 -9.87
CA LEU A 545 5.96 10.28 -9.43
C LEU A 545 6.67 11.28 -10.32
N THR A 546 7.85 10.95 -10.82
CA THR A 546 8.58 11.79 -11.77
C THR A 546 7.80 11.95 -13.07
N ALA A 547 7.30 10.84 -13.63
CA ALA A 547 6.49 10.87 -14.85
C ALA A 547 5.16 11.61 -14.65
N VAL A 548 4.49 11.40 -13.52
CA VAL A 548 3.19 12.02 -13.23
C VAL A 548 3.34 13.51 -12.95
N THR A 549 4.28 13.90 -12.08
CA THR A 549 4.39 15.28 -11.58
C THR A 549 5.28 16.19 -12.42
N GLY A 550 6.18 15.62 -13.22
CA GLY A 550 7.24 16.37 -13.90
C GLY A 550 8.36 16.87 -12.96
N LEU A 551 8.30 16.52 -11.67
CA LEU A 551 9.34 16.83 -10.69
C LEU A 551 10.31 15.66 -10.54
N LYS A 552 11.58 15.93 -10.30
CA LYS A 552 12.59 14.90 -10.06
C LYS A 552 12.36 14.25 -8.69
N TRP A 553 12.10 12.95 -8.69
CA TRP A 553 12.05 12.11 -7.49
C TRP A 553 13.10 11.00 -7.55
N THR A 554 13.53 10.54 -6.37
CA THR A 554 14.45 9.40 -6.20
C THR A 554 13.98 8.56 -5.02
N GLY A 555 14.30 7.26 -4.98
CA GLY A 555 13.95 6.41 -3.83
C GLY A 555 14.48 6.98 -2.51
N GLN A 556 15.73 7.45 -2.48
CA GLN A 556 16.33 8.11 -1.31
C GLN A 556 15.51 9.31 -0.83
N HIS A 557 15.09 10.20 -1.75
CA HIS A 557 14.26 11.34 -1.37
C HIS A 557 12.90 10.90 -0.78
N LEU A 558 12.28 9.83 -1.32
CA LEU A 558 11.04 9.32 -0.75
C LEU A 558 11.22 8.72 0.65
N HIS A 559 12.35 8.05 0.94
CA HIS A 559 12.65 7.62 2.30
C HIS A 559 12.80 8.80 3.27
N GLU A 560 13.44 9.90 2.83
CA GLU A 560 13.51 11.13 3.63
C GLU A 560 12.13 11.75 3.87
N VAL A 561 11.26 11.76 2.86
CA VAL A 561 9.85 12.19 2.98
C VAL A 561 9.12 11.34 4.01
N GLY A 562 9.21 10.01 3.93
CA GLY A 562 8.61 9.09 4.89
C GLY A 562 9.09 9.35 6.32
N SER A 563 10.40 9.48 6.51
CA SER A 563 11.01 9.79 7.80
C SER A 563 10.57 11.15 8.36
N ARG A 564 10.43 12.15 7.50
CA ARG A 564 9.93 13.50 7.85
C ARG A 564 8.47 13.47 8.30
N ILE A 565 7.61 12.78 7.56
CA ILE A 565 6.18 12.61 7.90
C ILE A 565 6.04 11.91 9.24
N TYR A 566 6.75 10.79 9.45
CA TYR A 566 6.66 10.06 10.71
C TYR A 566 7.17 10.89 11.90
N SER A 567 8.19 11.71 11.68
CA SER A 567 8.78 12.55 12.72
C SER A 567 7.93 13.80 13.03
N ILE A 568 7.28 14.44 12.05
CA ILE A 568 6.40 15.60 12.33
C ILE A 568 5.16 15.17 13.12
N GLU A 569 4.62 13.99 12.84
CA GLU A 569 3.56 13.37 13.64
C GLU A 569 4.01 13.10 15.07
N ARG A 570 5.26 12.62 15.25
CA ARG A 570 5.81 12.41 16.59
C ARG A 570 6.01 13.73 17.33
N LEU A 571 6.41 14.80 16.64
CA LEU A 571 6.49 16.14 17.22
C LEU A 571 5.12 16.70 17.59
N PHE A 572 4.09 16.48 16.75
CA PHE A 572 2.70 16.79 17.11
C PHE A 572 2.34 16.10 18.42
N ASN A 573 2.56 14.79 18.51
CA ASN A 573 2.25 14.04 19.72
C ASN A 573 3.06 14.52 20.93
N ALA A 574 4.34 14.84 20.76
CA ALA A 574 5.17 15.39 21.83
C ALA A 574 4.64 16.75 22.34
N ARG A 575 4.19 17.61 21.42
CA ARG A 575 3.51 18.88 21.75
C ARG A 575 2.24 18.65 22.57
N GLU A 576 1.52 17.55 22.32
CA GLU A 576 0.33 17.14 23.09
C GLU A 576 0.66 16.27 24.33
N GLY A 577 1.93 16.18 24.75
CA GLY A 577 2.35 15.54 26.00
C GLY A 577 2.81 14.08 25.88
N PHE A 578 2.95 13.53 24.67
CA PHE A 578 3.43 12.16 24.48
C PHE A 578 4.95 12.06 24.47
N SER A 579 5.47 10.98 25.05
CA SER A 579 6.89 10.64 25.06
C SER A 579 7.06 9.12 25.06
N SER A 580 8.28 8.64 25.29
CA SER A 580 8.58 7.22 25.49
C SER A 580 7.76 6.56 26.61
N ALA A 581 7.23 7.33 27.56
CA ALA A 581 6.36 6.83 28.62
C ALA A 581 5.05 6.17 28.10
N GLN A 582 4.61 6.52 26.90
CA GLN A 582 3.44 5.97 26.23
C GLN A 582 3.78 4.92 25.15
N ASP A 583 5.06 4.67 24.88
CA ASP A 583 5.50 3.65 23.93
C ASP A 583 5.65 2.29 24.64
N LYS A 584 4.52 1.73 25.11
CA LYS A 584 4.49 0.49 25.89
C LYS A 584 3.26 -0.36 25.54
N LEU A 585 3.36 -1.66 25.78
CA LEU A 585 2.23 -2.59 25.76
C LEU A 585 1.63 -2.73 27.17
N PRO A 586 0.37 -3.21 27.29
CA PRO A 586 -0.19 -3.63 28.57
C PRO A 586 0.73 -4.65 29.28
N LYS A 587 0.94 -4.47 30.59
CA LYS A 587 1.88 -5.30 31.36
C LYS A 587 1.52 -6.79 31.35
N GLN A 588 0.23 -7.11 31.24
CA GLN A 588 -0.30 -8.47 31.23
C GLN A 588 0.18 -9.30 30.02
N PHE A 589 0.71 -8.67 28.96
CA PHE A 589 1.36 -9.41 27.88
C PHE A 589 2.73 -9.98 28.27
N GLY A 590 3.37 -9.49 29.33
CA GLY A 590 4.66 -10.02 29.81
C GLY A 590 5.88 -9.69 28.93
N ILE A 591 5.76 -8.75 27.99
CA ILE A 591 6.82 -8.42 27.02
C ILE A 591 7.71 -7.27 27.52
N ASN A 592 9.01 -7.50 27.62
CA ASN A 592 9.99 -6.45 27.91
C ASN A 592 10.46 -5.72 26.64
N LEU A 593 9.88 -4.56 26.35
CA LEU A 593 10.23 -3.76 25.16
C LEU A 593 11.43 -2.83 25.35
N ASN A 594 11.99 -2.71 26.55
CA ASN A 594 13.00 -1.67 26.84
C ASN A 594 14.26 -1.72 25.95
N PRO A 595 14.87 -2.90 25.69
CA PRO A 595 16.03 -2.98 24.79
C PRO A 595 15.68 -2.53 23.38
N LEU A 596 14.56 -3.03 22.83
CA LEU A 596 14.07 -2.70 21.50
C LEU A 596 13.73 -1.21 21.34
N LEU A 597 13.11 -0.58 22.34
CA LEU A 597 12.78 0.85 22.31
C LEU A 597 14.04 1.72 22.29
N LYS A 598 15.06 1.37 23.08
CA LYS A 598 16.35 2.08 23.08
C LYS A 598 17.02 2.00 21.71
N GLU A 599 17.05 0.82 21.10
CA GLU A 599 17.58 0.63 19.76
C GLU A 599 16.76 1.40 18.72
N TYR A 600 15.43 1.34 18.80
CA TYR A 600 14.52 2.06 17.91
C TYR A 600 14.72 3.58 17.95
N TYR A 601 14.84 4.18 19.13
CA TYR A 601 15.10 5.62 19.23
C TYR A 601 16.46 6.00 18.67
N ARG A 602 17.48 5.15 18.85
CA ARG A 602 18.80 5.34 18.23
C ARG A 602 18.72 5.26 16.70
N GLU A 603 18.06 4.23 16.16
CA GLU A 603 17.81 4.06 14.72
C GLU A 603 17.05 5.24 14.10
N ARG A 604 16.14 5.84 14.88
CA ARG A 604 15.38 7.04 14.50
C ARG A 604 16.18 8.35 14.61
N GLY A 605 17.30 8.36 15.31
CA GLY A 605 18.01 9.60 15.68
C GLY A 605 17.22 10.46 16.68
N TRP A 606 16.41 9.83 17.53
CA TRP A 606 15.59 10.50 18.55
C TRP A 606 16.26 10.44 19.92
N ASN A 607 15.88 11.35 20.81
CA ASN A 607 16.39 11.33 22.18
C ASN A 607 15.77 10.18 23.01
N ARG A 608 16.24 10.00 24.26
CA ARG A 608 15.75 8.94 25.18
C ARG A 608 14.27 9.09 25.57
N LYS A 609 13.68 10.27 25.39
CA LYS A 609 12.24 10.51 25.54
C LYS A 609 11.44 10.13 24.28
N GLY A 610 12.11 9.57 23.26
CA GLY A 610 11.51 9.23 21.98
C GLY A 610 11.04 10.46 21.20
N ILE A 611 11.72 11.60 21.34
CA ILE A 611 11.35 12.86 20.65
C ILE A 611 12.40 13.14 19.56
N PRO A 612 11.97 13.44 18.32
CA PRO A 612 12.87 13.86 17.25
C PRO A 612 13.66 15.12 17.63
N ALA A 613 14.98 15.08 17.47
CA ALA A 613 15.83 16.25 17.69
C ALA A 613 15.84 17.21 16.49
N LYS A 614 15.76 16.65 15.27
CA LYS A 614 15.73 17.37 13.99
C LYS A 614 14.84 16.63 13.01
N LEU A 615 14.22 17.36 12.09
CA LEU A 615 13.54 16.78 10.93
C LEU A 615 14.52 16.66 9.75
N PRO A 616 14.35 15.68 8.86
CA PRO A 616 15.03 15.69 7.57
C PRO A 616 14.78 17.02 6.83
N PRO A 617 15.82 17.69 6.31
CA PRO A 617 15.69 19.02 5.73
C PRO A 617 14.71 19.02 4.55
N LEU A 618 14.01 20.15 4.35
CA LEU A 618 13.15 20.31 3.19
C LEU A 618 14.00 20.42 1.92
N ARG A 619 13.55 19.77 0.84
CA ARG A 619 14.16 19.88 -0.48
C ARG A 619 13.38 20.86 -1.35
N LYS A 620 14.10 21.56 -2.23
CA LYS A 620 13.48 22.39 -3.29
C LYS A 620 13.06 21.50 -4.46
N PRO A 621 11.86 21.72 -5.05
CA PRO A 621 11.38 20.93 -6.18
C PRO A 621 12.21 21.21 -7.44
N GLY A 622 12.92 20.19 -7.93
CA GLY A 622 13.61 20.23 -9.22
C GLY A 622 12.74 19.68 -10.36
N ARG A 623 12.77 20.28 -11.55
CA ARG A 623 12.09 19.72 -12.73
C ARG A 623 12.87 18.53 -13.30
N ALA A 624 12.17 17.51 -13.76
CA ALA A 624 12.77 16.42 -14.52
C ALA A 624 12.90 16.82 -15.99
N ARG A 625 14.12 16.76 -16.54
CA ARG A 625 14.35 16.94 -17.99
C ARG A 625 14.09 15.66 -18.78
N GLN A 626 14.28 14.50 -18.15
CA GLN A 626 14.06 13.17 -18.69
C GLN A 626 13.59 12.24 -17.57
N VAL A 627 12.71 11.29 -17.90
CA VAL A 627 12.26 10.24 -16.97
C VAL A 627 13.06 8.97 -17.27
N LYS A 628 13.75 8.42 -16.26
CA LYS A 628 14.51 7.17 -16.42
C LYS A 628 13.54 5.99 -16.57
N ILE A 629 13.53 5.38 -17.75
CA ILE A 629 12.88 4.08 -18.01
C ILE A 629 13.91 2.99 -17.68
N VAL A 630 13.49 1.91 -17.01
CA VAL A 630 14.37 0.75 -16.81
C VAL A 630 14.16 -0.25 -17.93
N MET A 631 15.25 -0.56 -18.62
CA MET A 631 15.33 -1.60 -19.63
C MET A 631 15.72 -2.92 -18.99
N SER A 632 15.16 -4.02 -19.50
CA SER A 632 15.55 -5.37 -19.09
C SER A 632 17.05 -5.61 -19.39
N PRO A 633 17.68 -6.64 -18.81
CA PRO A 633 19.05 -6.99 -19.17
C PRO A 633 19.18 -7.40 -20.64
N LEU A 634 18.17 -8.05 -21.22
CA LEU A 634 18.20 -8.53 -22.60
C LEU A 634 18.20 -7.39 -23.62
N GLU A 635 17.55 -6.27 -23.29
CA GLU A 635 17.56 -5.08 -24.13
C GLU A 635 18.90 -4.32 -24.11
N ARG A 636 19.85 -4.70 -23.23
CA ARG A 636 21.18 -4.08 -23.11
C ARG A 636 22.22 -4.75 -24.01
N VAL A 637 21.90 -5.89 -24.61
CA VAL A 637 22.79 -6.66 -25.48
C VAL A 637 22.19 -6.81 -26.87
N LYS A 638 23.03 -6.93 -27.89
CA LYS A 638 22.60 -7.16 -29.28
C LYS A 638 22.82 -8.63 -29.63
N PHE A 639 21.76 -9.39 -29.87
CA PHE A 639 21.89 -10.79 -30.29
C PHE A 639 22.41 -10.93 -31.73
N PRO A 640 23.14 -12.01 -32.08
CA PRO A 640 23.51 -13.16 -31.23
C PRO A 640 24.65 -12.86 -30.26
N GLN A 641 24.73 -13.61 -29.16
CA GLN A 641 25.78 -13.47 -28.13
C GLN A 641 26.31 -14.84 -27.73
N LEU A 642 27.61 -14.93 -27.44
CA LEU A 642 28.22 -16.11 -26.84
C LEU A 642 27.90 -16.13 -25.33
N GLN A 643 27.33 -17.24 -24.87
CA GLN A 643 27.14 -17.57 -23.46
C GLN A 643 28.15 -18.64 -23.08
N VAL A 644 28.92 -18.40 -22.02
CA VAL A 644 29.91 -19.35 -21.51
C VAL A 644 29.44 -19.91 -20.17
N ALA A 645 29.11 -21.19 -20.14
CA ALA A 645 28.73 -21.91 -18.93
C ALA A 645 29.94 -22.43 -18.17
N LEU A 646 30.00 -22.13 -16.87
CA LEU A 646 31.05 -22.56 -15.97
C LEU A 646 30.58 -23.77 -15.15
N ASP A 647 30.33 -24.88 -15.83
CA ASP A 647 29.93 -26.17 -15.24
C ASP A 647 31.14 -26.95 -14.72
N MET A 648 31.67 -26.54 -13.57
CA MET A 648 32.90 -27.13 -13.03
C MET A 648 32.82 -27.39 -11.53
N ASP A 649 33.41 -28.51 -11.11
CA ASP A 649 33.61 -28.83 -9.70
C ASP A 649 34.92 -28.23 -9.17
N ALA A 650 35.02 -26.89 -9.20
CA ALA A 650 36.21 -26.15 -8.79
C ALA A 650 35.89 -25.20 -7.63
N ASP A 651 36.90 -24.71 -6.90
CA ASP A 651 36.69 -23.69 -5.88
C ASP A 651 36.32 -22.32 -6.50
N VAL A 652 35.76 -21.41 -5.67
CA VAL A 652 35.29 -20.08 -6.14
C VAL A 652 36.42 -19.25 -6.78
N ASN A 653 37.66 -19.37 -6.32
CA ASN A 653 38.77 -18.59 -6.87
C ASN A 653 39.14 -19.07 -8.28
N ALA A 654 39.15 -20.38 -8.51
CA ALA A 654 39.34 -20.96 -9.83
C ALA A 654 38.22 -20.54 -10.80
N ILE A 655 36.95 -20.66 -10.38
CA ILE A 655 35.79 -20.27 -11.19
C ILE A 655 35.85 -18.77 -11.53
N THR A 656 36.16 -17.91 -10.55
CA THR A 656 36.23 -16.47 -10.78
C THR A 656 37.43 -16.04 -11.63
N LYS A 657 38.57 -16.73 -11.53
CA LYS A 657 39.68 -16.52 -12.45
C LYS A 657 39.24 -16.75 -13.90
N ILE A 658 38.60 -17.89 -14.16
CA ILE A 658 38.09 -18.24 -15.50
C ILE A 658 37.01 -17.25 -15.94
N ALA A 659 36.08 -16.87 -15.06
CA ALA A 659 35.06 -15.86 -15.36
C ALA A 659 35.69 -14.51 -15.76
N GLY A 660 36.77 -14.10 -15.10
CA GLY A 660 37.54 -12.90 -15.44
C GLY A 660 38.21 -12.99 -16.81
N GLU A 661 38.83 -14.14 -17.13
CA GLU A 661 39.44 -14.42 -18.43
C GLU A 661 38.40 -14.43 -19.56
N VAL A 662 37.26 -15.09 -19.34
CA VAL A 662 36.12 -15.13 -20.28
C VAL A 662 35.55 -13.73 -20.53
N TYR A 663 35.41 -12.92 -19.47
CA TYR A 663 34.96 -11.53 -19.57
C TYR A 663 35.97 -10.67 -20.35
N ALA A 664 37.27 -10.81 -20.08
CA ALA A 664 38.33 -10.14 -20.82
C ALA A 664 38.38 -10.57 -22.30
N GLY A 665 38.03 -11.83 -22.59
CA GLY A 665 37.86 -12.37 -23.94
C GLY A 665 36.64 -11.82 -24.69
N GLY A 666 35.81 -10.99 -24.06
CA GLY A 666 34.72 -10.26 -24.70
C GLY A 666 33.32 -10.87 -24.56
N ALA A 667 33.19 -11.99 -23.83
CA ALA A 667 31.89 -12.60 -23.57
C ALA A 667 30.94 -11.62 -22.87
N LYS A 668 29.68 -11.59 -23.32
CA LYS A 668 28.64 -10.73 -22.74
C LYS A 668 27.71 -11.47 -21.79
N ILE A 669 27.73 -12.80 -21.83
CA ILE A 669 26.93 -13.66 -20.96
C ILE A 669 27.84 -14.73 -20.36
N ILE A 670 27.84 -14.84 -19.04
CA ILE A 670 28.52 -15.91 -18.30
C ILE A 670 27.46 -16.60 -17.44
N GLU A 671 27.45 -17.92 -17.47
CA GLU A 671 26.54 -18.72 -16.68
C GLU A 671 27.28 -19.38 -15.51
N ALA A 672 26.77 -19.14 -14.31
CA ALA A 672 27.08 -19.93 -13.14
C ALA A 672 26.34 -21.27 -13.30
N GLY A 673 27.07 -22.25 -13.84
CA GLY A 673 26.53 -23.56 -14.18
C GLY A 673 26.04 -24.34 -12.95
N THR A 674 25.13 -25.29 -13.18
CA THR A 674 24.45 -26.05 -12.10
C THR A 674 25.43 -26.65 -11.07
N PRO A 675 26.54 -27.33 -11.43
CA PRO A 675 27.48 -27.89 -10.46
C PRO A 675 28.14 -26.82 -9.58
N SER A 676 28.56 -25.70 -10.17
CA SER A 676 29.18 -24.57 -9.48
C SER A 676 28.22 -23.94 -8.46
N VAL A 677 26.96 -23.76 -8.86
CA VAL A 677 25.89 -23.25 -7.99
C VAL A 677 25.64 -24.22 -6.83
N LYS A 678 25.53 -25.53 -7.10
CA LYS A 678 25.30 -26.55 -6.06
C LYS A 678 26.45 -26.61 -5.05
N ARG A 679 27.70 -26.45 -5.49
CA ARG A 679 28.87 -26.51 -4.60
C ARG A 679 28.99 -25.31 -3.69
N HIS A 680 28.75 -24.09 -4.21
CA HIS A 680 29.10 -22.85 -3.49
C HIS A 680 27.89 -22.04 -3.01
N GLY A 681 26.71 -22.33 -3.53
CA GLY A 681 25.53 -21.48 -3.38
C GLY A 681 25.67 -20.15 -4.13
N VAL A 682 24.54 -19.53 -4.44
CA VAL A 682 24.56 -18.26 -5.20
C VAL A 682 25.09 -17.08 -4.39
N ASP A 683 24.86 -17.03 -3.08
CA ASP A 683 25.26 -15.92 -2.20
C ASP A 683 26.77 -15.75 -2.09
N ARG A 684 27.54 -16.81 -2.38
CA ARG A 684 29.00 -16.76 -2.44
C ARG A 684 29.49 -16.60 -3.87
N LEU A 685 28.96 -17.41 -4.79
CA LEU A 685 29.48 -17.52 -6.15
C LEU A 685 29.20 -16.28 -6.99
N LEU A 686 27.94 -15.82 -7.01
CA LEU A 686 27.53 -14.74 -7.92
C LEU A 686 28.16 -13.38 -7.57
N PRO A 687 28.27 -12.96 -6.28
CA PRO A 687 29.01 -11.75 -5.94
C PRO A 687 30.48 -11.81 -6.33
N ALA A 688 31.11 -12.98 -6.17
CA ALA A 688 32.50 -13.18 -6.53
C ALA A 688 32.71 -13.07 -8.05
N MET A 689 31.82 -13.68 -8.86
CA MET A 689 31.82 -13.54 -10.32
C MET A 689 31.55 -12.09 -10.76
N ARG A 690 30.60 -11.41 -10.12
CA ARG A 690 30.28 -10.00 -10.42
C ARG A 690 31.48 -9.07 -10.21
N LYS A 691 32.31 -9.34 -9.20
CA LYS A 691 33.50 -8.53 -8.90
C LYS A 691 34.54 -8.56 -10.03
N VAL A 692 34.73 -9.71 -10.67
CA VAL A 692 35.69 -9.89 -11.77
C VAL A 692 35.09 -9.58 -13.15
N ALA A 693 33.76 -9.65 -13.28
CA ALA A 693 33.03 -9.39 -14.51
C ALA A 693 31.85 -8.40 -14.28
N PRO A 694 32.12 -7.11 -14.05
CA PRO A 694 31.11 -6.16 -13.56
C PRO A 694 29.97 -5.88 -14.55
N ASN A 695 30.23 -5.90 -15.86
CA ASN A 695 29.25 -5.53 -16.90
C ASN A 695 28.73 -6.73 -17.72
N VAL A 696 29.08 -7.96 -17.33
CA VAL A 696 28.59 -9.17 -18.01
C VAL A 696 27.17 -9.49 -17.53
N LEU A 697 26.33 -10.07 -18.38
CA LEU A 697 25.10 -10.68 -17.90
C LEU A 697 25.43 -12.00 -17.22
N ILE A 698 25.04 -12.16 -15.96
CA ILE A 698 25.24 -13.40 -15.21
C ILE A 698 23.95 -14.22 -15.23
N VAL A 699 24.00 -15.44 -15.78
CA VAL A 699 22.94 -16.44 -15.67
C VAL A 699 23.21 -17.30 -14.45
N ALA A 700 22.21 -17.47 -13.58
CA ALA A 700 22.24 -18.47 -12.51
C ALA A 700 21.46 -19.70 -12.98
N ASP A 701 22.17 -20.77 -13.32
CA ASP A 701 21.56 -22.03 -13.73
C ASP A 701 21.13 -22.84 -12.52
N LEU A 702 19.96 -22.47 -11.95
CA LEU A 702 19.43 -23.10 -10.74
C LEU A 702 18.72 -24.44 -11.00
N LYS A 703 18.29 -24.69 -12.24
CA LYS A 703 17.33 -25.76 -12.59
C LYS A 703 16.05 -25.69 -11.73
N THR A 704 15.53 -24.49 -11.51
CA THR A 704 14.33 -24.21 -10.71
C THR A 704 13.15 -25.07 -11.17
N MET A 705 12.55 -25.84 -10.25
CA MET A 705 11.41 -26.73 -10.54
C MET A 705 10.28 -26.66 -9.49
N ASP A 706 10.58 -26.22 -8.26
CA ASP A 706 9.62 -26.24 -7.15
C ASP A 706 8.98 -24.87 -6.94
N VAL A 707 9.77 -23.85 -6.58
CA VAL A 707 9.26 -22.52 -6.14
C VAL A 707 9.83 -21.39 -7.00
N GLY A 708 9.19 -21.14 -8.14
CA GLY A 708 9.67 -20.24 -9.18
C GLY A 708 10.02 -18.82 -8.71
N ASN A 709 9.18 -18.22 -7.85
CA ASN A 709 9.43 -16.85 -7.36
C ASN A 709 10.57 -16.80 -6.34
N LEU A 710 10.67 -17.81 -5.45
CA LEU A 710 11.64 -17.79 -4.36
C LEU A 710 13.06 -18.05 -4.87
N GLU A 711 13.21 -19.06 -5.73
CA GLU A 711 14.51 -19.44 -6.30
C GLU A 711 15.06 -18.31 -7.20
N ALA A 712 14.21 -17.72 -8.06
CA ALA A 712 14.60 -16.56 -8.87
C ALA A 712 14.98 -15.35 -8.00
N LYS A 713 14.23 -15.07 -6.92
CA LYS A 713 14.53 -13.99 -5.97
C LYS A 713 15.88 -14.19 -5.30
N ILE A 714 16.22 -15.42 -4.90
CA ILE A 714 17.52 -15.75 -4.30
C ILE A 714 18.64 -15.47 -5.30
N ALA A 715 18.52 -15.91 -6.56
CA ALA A 715 19.51 -15.60 -7.60
C ALA A 715 19.67 -14.10 -7.87
N PHE A 716 18.57 -13.35 -8.02
CA PHE A 716 18.63 -11.92 -8.32
C PHE A 716 19.23 -11.10 -7.17
N ARG A 717 18.94 -11.46 -5.92
CA ARG A 717 19.56 -10.86 -4.73
C ARG A 717 21.06 -11.08 -4.69
N ALA A 718 21.50 -12.30 -5.01
CA ALA A 718 22.90 -12.65 -5.08
C ALA A 718 23.64 -12.00 -6.28
N GLY A 719 22.92 -11.35 -7.20
CA GLY A 719 23.50 -10.55 -8.28
C GLY A 719 23.39 -11.15 -9.68
N ALA A 720 22.58 -12.20 -9.87
CA ALA A 720 22.24 -12.70 -11.20
C ALA A 720 21.51 -11.63 -12.02
N ASP A 721 21.70 -11.66 -13.35
CA ASP A 721 20.87 -10.93 -14.29
C ASP A 721 19.74 -11.78 -14.87
N ILE A 722 19.97 -13.09 -14.91
CA ILE A 722 19.08 -14.07 -15.50
C ILE A 722 19.02 -15.27 -14.54
N SER A 723 17.83 -15.80 -14.26
CA SER A 723 17.65 -17.03 -13.49
C SER A 723 17.07 -18.12 -14.38
N ALA A 724 17.61 -19.34 -14.33
CA ALA A 724 17.08 -20.47 -15.09
C ALA A 724 15.90 -21.14 -14.36
N VAL A 725 14.87 -21.50 -15.13
CA VAL A 725 13.70 -22.30 -14.69
C VAL A 725 13.41 -23.39 -15.71
N LEU A 726 13.04 -24.57 -15.24
CA LEU A 726 12.76 -25.69 -16.12
C LEU A 726 11.35 -25.57 -16.70
N ALA A 727 11.23 -25.75 -18.02
CA ALA A 727 9.95 -25.81 -18.72
C ALA A 727 9.06 -26.94 -18.16
N ILE A 728 9.67 -28.09 -17.85
CA ILE A 728 8.98 -29.27 -17.31
C ILE A 728 8.41 -29.08 -15.90
N GLY A 729 8.86 -28.06 -15.14
CA GLY A 729 8.33 -27.73 -13.81
C GLY A 729 6.89 -27.20 -13.82
N GLY A 730 6.38 -26.86 -15.00
CA GLY A 730 5.02 -26.45 -15.25
C GLY A 730 4.81 -24.93 -15.23
N ARG A 731 3.72 -24.51 -15.86
CA ARG A 731 3.36 -23.11 -16.12
C ARG A 731 3.46 -22.19 -14.90
N THR A 732 2.95 -22.60 -13.74
CA THR A 732 2.86 -21.75 -12.56
C THR A 732 4.23 -21.25 -12.11
N LYS A 733 5.24 -22.12 -12.05
CA LYS A 733 6.60 -21.77 -11.59
C LYS A 733 7.27 -20.80 -12.57
N ILE A 734 7.04 -20.99 -13.87
CA ILE A 734 7.57 -20.09 -14.91
C ILE A 734 6.98 -18.68 -14.75
N ILE A 735 5.66 -18.57 -14.58
CA ILE A 735 5.00 -17.26 -14.38
C ILE A 735 5.50 -16.59 -13.09
N GLU A 736 5.68 -17.34 -12.02
CA GLU A 736 6.25 -16.86 -10.76
C GLU A 736 7.69 -16.35 -10.92
N ALA A 737 8.55 -17.08 -11.63
CA ALA A 737 9.93 -16.64 -11.91
C ALA A 737 9.95 -15.37 -12.79
N VAL A 738 9.10 -15.30 -13.82
CA VAL A 738 8.97 -14.13 -14.69
C VAL A 738 8.43 -12.92 -13.93
N SER A 739 7.52 -13.13 -12.98
CA SER A 739 7.04 -12.10 -12.06
C SER A 739 8.19 -11.46 -11.29
N GLU A 740 9.03 -12.30 -10.69
CA GLU A 740 10.17 -11.86 -9.90
C GLU A 740 11.21 -11.17 -10.80
N ALA A 741 11.46 -11.68 -12.00
CA ALA A 741 12.34 -11.02 -12.96
C ALA A 741 11.84 -9.61 -13.34
N ALA A 742 10.53 -9.44 -13.53
CA ALA A 742 9.94 -8.13 -13.80
C ALA A 742 10.14 -7.16 -12.63
N ARG A 743 9.96 -7.62 -11.39
CA ARG A 743 10.18 -6.84 -10.16
C ARG A 743 11.60 -6.31 -10.04
N TRP A 744 12.60 -7.16 -10.30
CA TRP A 744 14.02 -6.83 -10.15
C TRP A 744 14.65 -6.17 -11.38
N ASP A 745 13.88 -5.90 -12.44
CA ASP A 745 14.40 -5.46 -13.73
C ASP A 745 15.43 -6.45 -14.33
N LYS A 746 15.14 -7.75 -14.20
CA LYS A 746 15.93 -8.92 -14.61
C LYS A 746 15.21 -9.76 -15.68
N ALA A 747 15.77 -10.92 -16.02
CA ALA A 747 15.19 -11.86 -16.98
C ALA A 747 15.21 -13.32 -16.48
N VAL A 748 14.51 -14.20 -17.18
CA VAL A 748 14.44 -15.64 -16.93
C VAL A 748 14.89 -16.38 -18.18
N LEU A 749 15.63 -17.47 -17.99
CA LEU A 749 15.92 -18.46 -19.02
C LEU A 749 15.04 -19.68 -18.75
N ILE A 750 14.19 -20.03 -19.71
CA ILE A 750 13.32 -21.20 -19.63
C ILE A 750 14.03 -22.34 -20.35
N ASP A 751 14.46 -23.31 -19.57
CA ASP A 751 15.26 -24.44 -20.00
C ASP A 751 14.36 -25.62 -20.36
N PHE A 752 14.45 -26.07 -21.62
CA PHE A 752 13.68 -27.19 -22.17
C PHE A 752 14.41 -28.54 -22.05
N ILE A 753 15.48 -28.62 -21.25
CA ILE A 753 16.15 -29.89 -20.93
C ILE A 753 15.13 -30.96 -20.52
N ASP A 754 15.28 -32.15 -21.11
CA ASP A 754 14.45 -33.34 -20.90
C ASP A 754 12.93 -33.12 -21.12
N CYS A 755 12.52 -32.04 -21.80
CA CYS A 755 11.13 -31.82 -22.18
C CYS A 755 10.75 -32.80 -23.31
N PRO A 756 9.72 -33.66 -23.14
CA PRO A 756 9.37 -34.67 -24.14
C PRO A 756 9.03 -34.09 -25.52
N ASP A 757 8.27 -32.99 -25.54
CA ASP A 757 8.04 -32.18 -26.74
C ASP A 757 8.36 -30.70 -26.43
N PRO A 758 9.59 -30.24 -26.71
CA PRO A 758 9.98 -28.88 -26.42
C PRO A 758 9.31 -27.86 -27.35
N LEU A 759 8.85 -28.27 -28.54
CA LEU A 759 8.22 -27.37 -29.51
C LEU A 759 6.77 -27.06 -29.13
N GLU A 760 6.01 -28.07 -28.70
CA GLU A 760 4.65 -27.89 -28.20
C GLU A 760 4.64 -27.06 -26.90
N ALA A 761 5.54 -27.38 -25.96
CA ALA A 761 5.68 -26.60 -24.73
C ALA A 761 6.04 -25.13 -25.02
N MET A 762 6.90 -24.88 -26.02
CA MET A 762 7.26 -23.53 -26.45
C MET A 762 6.06 -22.78 -27.03
N ASP A 763 5.21 -23.40 -27.86
CA ASP A 763 4.01 -22.74 -28.41
C ASP A 763 3.05 -22.28 -27.30
N ALA A 764 2.82 -23.14 -26.30
CA ALA A 764 2.01 -22.81 -25.14
C ALA A 764 2.58 -21.60 -24.37
N LEU A 765 3.89 -21.61 -24.12
CA LEU A 765 4.57 -20.55 -23.40
C LEU A 765 4.67 -19.23 -24.19
N THR A 766 4.87 -19.27 -25.51
CA THR A 766 4.86 -18.08 -26.37
C THR A 766 3.51 -17.35 -26.27
N LYS A 767 2.41 -18.11 -26.17
CA LYS A 767 1.07 -17.53 -25.96
C LYS A 767 0.91 -16.93 -24.56
N ASP A 768 1.30 -17.67 -23.53
CA ASP A 768 1.16 -17.26 -22.12
C ASP A 768 2.04 -16.07 -21.74
N LEU A 769 3.24 -15.99 -22.33
CA LEU A 769 4.26 -14.99 -22.00
C LEU A 769 4.27 -13.79 -22.94
N ARG A 770 3.30 -13.68 -23.87
CA ARG A 770 3.21 -12.55 -24.80
C ARG A 770 3.34 -11.21 -24.05
N GLY A 771 4.23 -10.35 -24.53
CA GLY A 771 4.59 -9.09 -23.90
C GLY A 771 5.82 -9.16 -22.98
N HIS A 772 6.33 -10.36 -22.65
CA HIS A 772 7.53 -10.58 -21.83
C HIS A 772 8.78 -10.91 -22.67
N GLU A 773 8.78 -10.60 -23.96
CA GLU A 773 9.86 -10.91 -24.91
C GLU A 773 11.21 -10.33 -24.46
N SER A 774 11.20 -9.17 -23.81
CA SER A 774 12.41 -8.55 -23.24
C SER A 774 12.93 -9.25 -21.99
N ARG A 775 12.25 -10.24 -21.43
CA ARG A 775 12.57 -10.83 -20.11
C ARG A 775 12.66 -12.35 -20.11
N VAL A 776 12.43 -12.99 -21.24
CA VAL A 776 12.38 -14.44 -21.34
C VAL A 776 13.31 -14.88 -22.46
N ILE A 777 14.19 -15.83 -22.15
CA ILE A 777 14.96 -16.57 -23.14
C ILE A 777 14.41 -17.99 -23.15
N PHE A 778 14.09 -18.53 -24.32
CA PHE A 778 13.86 -19.97 -24.46
C PHE A 778 15.18 -20.66 -24.72
N CYS A 779 15.50 -21.72 -23.98
CA CYS A 779 16.74 -22.46 -24.12
C CYS A 779 16.46 -23.90 -24.53
N LEU A 780 16.75 -24.22 -25.79
CA LEU A 780 16.82 -25.62 -26.21
C LEU A 780 18.12 -26.21 -25.67
N HIS A 781 17.99 -27.08 -24.69
CA HIS A 781 19.12 -27.66 -23.99
C HIS A 781 19.10 -29.17 -24.14
N ARG A 782 20.23 -29.74 -24.57
CA ARG A 782 20.44 -31.18 -24.51
C ARG A 782 21.42 -31.54 -23.40
N GLY A 783 21.00 -32.37 -22.45
CA GLY A 783 21.83 -32.73 -21.30
C GLY A 783 23.14 -33.41 -21.69
N ILE A 784 24.23 -33.14 -20.95
CA ILE A 784 25.57 -33.66 -21.25
C ILE A 784 25.61 -35.20 -21.34
N SER A 785 24.83 -35.89 -20.51
CA SER A 785 24.72 -37.35 -20.52
C SER A 785 24.06 -37.90 -21.79
N GLU A 786 23.17 -37.14 -22.42
CA GLU A 786 22.53 -37.52 -23.68
C GLU A 786 23.39 -37.19 -24.90
N GLN A 787 24.13 -36.08 -24.83
CA GLN A 787 25.12 -35.72 -25.85
C GLN A 787 26.19 -36.82 -26.00
N LEU A 788 26.60 -37.42 -24.88
CA LEU A 788 27.55 -38.54 -24.85
C LEU A 788 27.00 -39.83 -25.50
N LYS A 789 25.67 -40.00 -25.53
CA LYS A 789 25.01 -41.23 -26.03
C LYS A 789 24.57 -41.18 -27.50
N GLY A 790 24.45 -40.01 -28.13
CA GLY A 790 24.01 -39.90 -29.53
C GLY A 790 24.55 -38.67 -30.26
N ARG A 791 25.47 -38.86 -31.21
CA ARG A 791 26.12 -37.81 -32.02
C ARG A 791 25.46 -37.61 -33.40
N GLY A 792 24.21 -37.18 -33.45
CA GLY A 792 23.53 -36.83 -34.71
C GLY A 792 23.30 -35.31 -34.84
N ILE A 793 24.01 -34.63 -35.75
CA ILE A 793 23.91 -33.17 -35.98
C ILE A 793 22.69 -32.78 -36.85
N TYR A 794 22.20 -33.70 -37.69
CA TYR A 794 21.15 -33.42 -38.69
C TYR A 794 19.74 -33.28 -38.07
N ASP A 795 19.41 -34.03 -37.02
CA ASP A 795 18.11 -33.96 -36.33
C ASP A 795 17.96 -32.63 -35.56
N GLN A 796 19.07 -32.14 -35.00
CA GLN A 796 19.11 -30.91 -34.22
C GLN A 796 18.90 -29.64 -35.05
N THR A 797 19.38 -29.62 -36.31
CA THR A 797 19.25 -28.43 -37.17
C THR A 797 17.79 -28.16 -37.51
N ARG A 798 16.99 -29.21 -37.74
CA ARG A 798 15.54 -29.09 -37.95
C ARG A 798 14.84 -28.60 -36.70
N LEU A 799 15.13 -29.20 -35.55
CA LEU A 799 14.56 -28.81 -34.26
C LEU A 799 14.84 -27.32 -33.95
N ILE A 800 16.08 -26.86 -34.09
CA ILE A 800 16.47 -25.47 -33.87
C ILE A 800 15.75 -24.52 -34.84
N SER A 801 15.64 -24.90 -36.11
CA SER A 801 14.93 -24.11 -37.13
C SER A 801 13.43 -23.97 -36.81
N GLU A 802 12.79 -25.06 -36.39
CA GLU A 802 11.38 -25.05 -35.98
C GLU A 802 11.18 -24.25 -34.68
N ALA A 803 12.03 -24.45 -33.67
CA ALA A 803 11.98 -23.68 -32.43
C ALA A 803 12.18 -22.19 -32.66
N LYS A 804 13.09 -21.78 -33.55
CA LYS A 804 13.27 -20.36 -33.89
C LYS A 804 12.01 -19.73 -34.49
N LYS A 805 11.23 -20.49 -35.26
CA LYS A 805 9.94 -20.03 -35.79
C LYS A 805 8.89 -19.90 -34.68
N ARG A 806 8.80 -20.91 -33.79
CA ARG A 806 7.81 -20.98 -32.69
C ARG A 806 8.09 -20.00 -31.55
N ALA A 807 9.37 -19.72 -31.28
CA ALA A 807 9.81 -18.71 -30.32
C ALA A 807 9.40 -17.28 -30.73
N GLY A 808 9.13 -17.04 -32.01
CA GLY A 808 8.67 -15.73 -32.49
C GLY A 808 9.65 -14.60 -32.16
N GLN A 809 9.25 -13.70 -31.25
CA GLN A 809 10.07 -12.56 -30.80
C GLN A 809 10.93 -12.86 -29.57
N PHE A 810 10.77 -14.03 -28.94
CA PHE A 810 11.58 -14.43 -27.80
C PHE A 810 13.01 -14.82 -28.25
N PRO A 811 14.06 -14.33 -27.56
CA PRO A 811 15.41 -14.85 -27.75
C PRO A 811 15.48 -16.37 -27.56
N LEU A 812 16.18 -17.05 -28.47
CA LEU A 812 16.43 -18.49 -28.42
C LEU A 812 17.92 -18.73 -28.10
N ALA A 813 18.18 -19.44 -27.00
CA ALA A 813 19.45 -20.04 -26.67
C ALA A 813 19.46 -21.52 -27.08
N VAL A 814 20.63 -22.03 -27.43
CA VAL A 814 20.87 -23.44 -27.77
C VAL A 814 22.08 -23.90 -26.94
N ALA A 815 21.90 -24.94 -26.14
CA ALA A 815 22.88 -25.45 -25.18
C ALA A 815 23.11 -26.97 -25.32
#